data_AF-A0A2H5XAW6-F1
#
_entry.id   AF-A0A2H5XAW6-F1
#
_cell.length_a   1.000
_cell.length_b   1.000
_cell.length_c   1.000
_cell.angle_alpha   90.00
_cell.angle_beta   90.00
_cell.angle_gamma   90.00
#
_symmetry.space_group_name_H-M   'P 1'
#
loop_
_entity.id
_entity.type
_entity.pdbx_description
1 polymer ?
#
loop_
_entity_poly.entity_id
_entity_poly.type
_entity_poly.pdbx_seq_one_letter_code
_entity_poly.pdbx_strand_id
1 'polypeptide(L)'
;MSEQEQRLKELAVYKYGFRDEDAAYEFVVPKGLSREVVEAISHYKNEPDWMRKIRLQGLEIFFRKPLPTWGADLSELNFDEITYYAAPTKRKFRSWDEVPEYIKRTYERLGIPEAERKFLAGVGAQYDSEVVYHRIREDLERQGVIFVDMDTAVREYPDIVKEYFGTVIPPTDNKFAALNTAVWSGGSFVYVPAGVHVEMPLQAYFRINAENIGQFERTLIIAEEGSFVHYIEGCLPAGEQISVGDRWVNIEAVKPSDFVVTATGEKRRVRAVMTRHYKGDLIEVVPVSPHNAFRLTPEHPVLAVRREDVAVRRKQRDGRLPEVDTTKLLHAQPTYIPVGELKVGDFIVFPKVKSGDFSPAFTDEQLRLLGYYLAKGTAYVHTKLNQSVVTFTFGEHEKDAIEEVKALVRKVTGKRAQVVRLPHRHAVDIRVGSRELVEFCLRHAGKGSATKQLSPEIMALPPEQIKPLLDAYFIGDGNVCVKKGRSAMKQVSTASLTLARQIQELLARMGVYASILERKSGNDVIQGRQIRRKDRFLVVWTENKRWSAVRDAGDYFLVPVKAIRRIPYDGLVFNLHVEHPNAYLVRGFVAHNCTAPIYSTNSLHSAVVELIAKPGATIRYTTLQNWSHNVYNLVTKRGVAYEDAKIIWVDANIGCVCEGELVYTEHGRTPIEAVEPGTKVWSFDEATKRWVLRPVVARKFSGLKQVYEVVFSNGRTVRLTDNHPLLAIRYDPTRPKESGRYTLRWTPLSQLTVGDAVIVPTALPSEGQLFRLARPNLPEKVVGRDQRGYEMQTRSRLPVALLEEADEDVCETLRPSLTDGLQVKLRQPHRVKNYRQTEGIRPTHLLSDDTGITHIVAIRPSVIAPTYDLEIEGTSNFVVNGILLHNSKVTMKYPCVYMVGKGARGEVLSVAFASSGQHQDAGAKMIHAAPYTTSVITSKSISVFGGRATYRGMVKVYPNCKGAKVNVRCDALLLDEISRTDTYPVMEIEEEQVEVAHEATVSKIGEEQLFYLQSRGLTDDQAIKMIVNGFFRDFAKELPMEYAVEFTRLIELQLEGSVG
;
A
#
# COMPACT_ATOMS: atom_id res chain seq x y z
N MET A 1 -6.88 -14.73 -26.92
CA MET A 1 -6.81 -14.25 -25.54
C MET A 1 -7.71 -15.11 -24.68
N SER A 2 -7.20 -15.61 -23.56
CA SER A 2 -7.99 -16.32 -22.55
C SER A 2 -8.58 -15.34 -21.52
N GLU A 3 -9.62 -15.80 -20.83
CA GLU A 3 -10.23 -15.09 -19.69
C GLU A 3 -9.22 -14.87 -18.54
N GLN A 4 -8.18 -15.71 -18.49
CA GLN A 4 -7.08 -15.66 -17.53
C GLN A 4 -6.08 -14.53 -17.86
N GLU A 5 -5.71 -14.34 -19.13
CA GLU A 5 -4.92 -13.17 -19.57
C GLU A 5 -5.63 -11.84 -19.30
N GLN A 6 -6.96 -11.85 -19.39
CA GLN A 6 -7.79 -10.66 -19.14
C GLN A 6 -7.87 -10.34 -17.63
N ARG A 7 -8.04 -11.34 -16.76
CA ARG A 7 -7.92 -11.18 -15.29
C ARG A 7 -6.53 -10.71 -14.84
N LEU A 8 -5.45 -11.18 -15.47
CA LEU A 8 -4.09 -10.77 -15.11
C LEU A 8 -3.82 -9.27 -15.37
N LYS A 9 -4.40 -8.70 -16.45
CA LYS A 9 -4.26 -7.26 -16.75
C LYS A 9 -4.93 -6.35 -15.73
N GLU A 10 -5.98 -6.78 -15.06
CA GLU A 10 -6.70 -5.95 -14.07
C GLU A 10 -6.00 -5.93 -12.70
N LEU A 11 -5.08 -6.86 -12.44
CA LEU A 11 -4.26 -6.92 -11.22
C LEU A 11 -2.98 -6.05 -11.28
N ALA A 12 -2.66 -5.49 -12.44
CA ALA A 12 -1.31 -4.98 -12.76
C ALA A 12 -1.02 -3.52 -12.36
N VAL A 13 -1.85 -2.88 -11.52
CA VAL A 13 -1.62 -1.49 -11.09
C VAL A 13 -1.02 -1.44 -9.68
N TYR A 14 0.28 -1.12 -9.60
CA TYR A 14 0.92 -0.74 -8.34
C TYR A 14 0.29 0.57 -7.84
N LYS A 15 -0.63 0.46 -6.86
CA LYS A 15 -1.58 1.50 -6.38
C LYS A 15 -0.97 2.87 -5.99
N TYR A 16 0.35 2.93 -5.91
CA TYR A 16 1.07 3.65 -4.87
C TYR A 16 2.31 4.41 -5.36
N GLY A 17 3.06 3.89 -6.34
CA GLY A 17 4.12 4.63 -7.04
C GLY A 17 3.55 5.61 -8.09
N PHE A 18 2.63 6.48 -7.69
CA PHE A 18 1.93 7.39 -8.59
C PHE A 18 2.42 8.84 -8.48
N ARG A 19 2.36 9.53 -9.63
CA ARG A 19 2.57 10.97 -9.80
C ARG A 19 1.24 11.61 -10.18
N ASP A 20 0.99 12.82 -9.69
CA ASP A 20 -0.13 13.64 -10.18
C ASP A 20 0.35 14.49 -11.38
N GLU A 21 -0.01 14.07 -12.60
CA GLU A 21 0.38 14.73 -13.86
C GLU A 21 -0.28 16.13 -14.02
N ASP A 22 -1.42 16.36 -13.36
CA ASP A 22 -2.15 17.64 -13.34
C ASP A 22 -1.50 18.73 -12.45
N ALA A 23 -0.35 18.46 -11.81
CA ALA A 23 0.23 19.30 -10.77
C ALA A 23 0.77 20.66 -11.30
N ALA A 24 -0.12 21.65 -11.38
CA ALA A 24 0.21 23.03 -11.73
C ALA A 24 0.75 23.80 -10.52
N TYR A 25 2.08 23.82 -10.36
CA TYR A 25 2.75 24.63 -9.33
C TYR A 25 2.50 26.12 -9.55
N GLU A 26 2.06 26.83 -8.51
CA GLU A 26 1.81 28.28 -8.56
C GLU A 26 3.12 29.08 -8.60
N PHE A 27 4.22 28.51 -8.08
CA PHE A 27 5.54 29.10 -8.09
C PHE A 27 6.63 28.03 -7.96
N VAL A 28 7.69 28.18 -8.75
CA VAL A 28 8.86 27.29 -8.76
C VAL A 28 10.10 28.16 -8.93
N VAL A 29 11.12 27.97 -8.08
CA VAL A 29 12.42 28.63 -8.26
C VAL A 29 13.22 27.94 -9.37
N PRO A 30 14.12 28.64 -10.09
CA PRO A 30 15.03 27.98 -11.02
C PRO A 30 15.89 26.92 -10.30
N LYS A 31 16.41 25.96 -11.07
CA LYS A 31 17.35 24.94 -10.58
C LYS A 31 18.64 25.59 -10.07
N GLY A 32 19.27 24.91 -9.11
CA GLY A 32 20.49 25.37 -8.47
C GLY A 32 20.23 26.33 -7.32
N LEU A 33 21.26 26.56 -6.51
CA LEU A 33 21.17 27.35 -5.29
C LEU A 33 21.83 28.72 -5.49
N SER A 34 21.08 29.80 -5.31
CA SER A 34 21.61 31.16 -5.45
C SER A 34 21.03 32.13 -4.42
N ARG A 35 21.59 33.34 -4.36
CA ARG A 35 21.07 34.42 -3.52
C ARG A 35 19.66 34.80 -3.94
N GLU A 36 19.43 34.90 -5.24
CA GLU A 36 18.17 35.27 -5.87
C GLU A 36 17.11 34.20 -5.57
N VAL A 37 17.46 32.91 -5.58
CA VAL A 37 16.58 31.81 -5.17
C VAL A 37 16.16 31.97 -3.70
N VAL A 38 17.11 32.23 -2.78
CA VAL A 38 16.82 32.39 -1.34
C VAL A 38 15.98 33.65 -1.07
N GLU A 39 16.30 34.77 -1.71
CA GLU A 39 15.52 36.01 -1.58
C GLU A 39 14.12 35.87 -2.20
N ALA A 40 13.97 35.11 -3.28
CA ALA A 40 12.67 34.82 -3.91
C ALA A 40 11.78 33.92 -3.02
N ILE A 41 12.34 32.88 -2.36
CA ILE A 41 11.61 32.07 -1.37
C ILE A 41 11.11 32.95 -0.22
N SER A 42 12.01 33.76 0.35
CA SER A 42 11.72 34.62 1.50
C SER A 42 10.67 35.69 1.17
N HIS A 43 10.75 36.28 -0.02
CA HIS A 43 9.76 37.22 -0.53
C HIS A 43 8.39 36.55 -0.80
N TYR A 44 8.38 35.36 -1.41
CA TYR A 44 7.16 34.61 -1.71
C TYR A 44 6.38 34.21 -0.45
N LYS A 45 7.08 33.76 0.60
CA LYS A 45 6.49 33.40 1.90
C LYS A 45 6.05 34.61 2.74
N ASN A 46 6.44 35.83 2.33
CA ASN A 46 6.25 37.09 3.05
C ASN A 46 6.83 37.01 4.49
N GLU A 47 8.12 36.67 4.57
CA GLU A 47 8.83 36.49 5.84
C GLU A 47 9.27 37.82 6.49
N PRO A 48 9.41 37.86 7.82
CA PRO A 48 10.03 38.97 8.50
C PRO A 48 11.53 39.07 8.19
N ASP A 49 12.04 40.30 8.20
CA ASP A 49 13.36 40.66 7.69
C ASP A 49 14.55 40.00 8.43
N TRP A 50 14.32 39.45 9.63
CA TRP A 50 15.30 38.67 10.38
C TRP A 50 15.45 37.23 9.85
N MET A 51 14.36 36.59 9.41
CA MET A 51 14.42 35.25 8.80
C MET A 51 15.15 35.31 7.45
N ARG A 52 14.85 36.33 6.64
CA ARG A 52 15.57 36.61 5.38
C ARG A 52 17.09 36.69 5.57
N LYS A 53 17.54 37.37 6.64
CA LYS A 53 18.96 37.48 7.00
C LYS A 53 19.56 36.14 7.43
N ILE A 54 18.84 35.35 8.23
CA ILE A 54 19.28 34.00 8.65
C ILE A 54 19.36 33.04 7.45
N ARG A 55 18.40 33.07 6.51
CA ARG A 55 18.46 32.28 5.28
C ARG A 55 19.69 32.61 4.43
N LEU A 56 19.98 33.90 4.25
CA LEU A 56 21.18 34.37 3.54
C LEU A 56 22.49 33.98 4.25
N GLN A 57 22.51 34.02 5.59
CA GLN A 57 23.65 33.53 6.38
C GLN A 57 23.83 32.01 6.22
N GLY A 58 22.73 31.24 6.18
CA GLY A 58 22.74 29.81 5.87
C GLY A 58 23.34 29.51 4.49
N LEU A 59 23.00 30.32 3.48
CA LEU A 59 23.54 30.22 2.12
C LEU A 59 25.06 30.49 2.07
N GLU A 60 25.53 31.55 2.72
CA GLU A 60 26.97 31.87 2.82
C GLU A 60 27.75 30.73 3.49
N ILE A 61 27.23 30.22 4.61
CA ILE A 61 27.84 29.11 5.35
C ILE A 61 27.79 27.81 4.54
N PHE A 62 26.73 27.56 3.76
CA PHE A 62 26.62 26.41 2.88
C PHE A 62 27.74 26.40 1.84
N PHE A 63 27.99 27.53 1.17
CA PHE A 63 29.08 27.62 0.17
C PHE A 63 30.47 27.54 0.82
N ARG A 64 30.65 28.14 2.00
CA ARG A 64 31.95 28.08 2.73
C ARG A 64 32.29 26.70 3.30
N LYS A 65 31.29 25.85 3.61
CA LYS A 65 31.53 24.48 4.10
C LYS A 65 31.77 23.50 2.94
N PRO A 66 32.87 22.72 2.94
CA PRO A 66 33.03 21.60 2.00
C PRO A 66 32.01 20.50 2.26
N LEU A 67 31.78 19.62 1.28
CA LEU A 67 31.09 18.35 1.51
C LEU A 67 31.86 17.53 2.57
N PRO A 68 31.17 16.76 3.44
CA PRO A 68 31.85 15.87 4.37
C PRO A 68 32.52 14.73 3.60
N THR A 69 33.80 14.50 3.85
CA THR A 69 34.59 13.38 3.31
C THR A 69 34.48 12.11 4.18
N TRP A 70 33.42 12.01 4.98
CA TRP A 70 33.20 10.96 5.97
C TRP A 70 31.72 10.58 6.04
N GLY A 71 31.45 9.31 6.31
CA GLY A 71 30.10 8.74 6.33
C GLY A 71 29.85 7.84 5.12
N ALA A 72 28.68 7.99 4.50
CA ALA A 72 28.39 7.44 3.17
C ALA A 72 28.92 8.37 2.07
N ASP A 73 29.11 7.85 0.86
CA ASP A 73 29.57 8.67 -0.26
C ASP A 73 28.46 9.58 -0.80
N LEU A 74 28.83 10.83 -1.07
CA LEU A 74 27.98 11.90 -1.58
C LEU A 74 28.57 12.54 -2.86
N SER A 75 29.58 11.90 -3.47
CA SER A 75 30.26 12.36 -4.70
C SER A 75 29.30 12.66 -5.87
N GLU A 76 28.21 11.90 -5.99
CA GLU A 76 27.18 12.04 -7.03
C GLU A 76 26.03 13.03 -6.66
N LEU A 77 26.12 13.78 -5.56
CA LEU A 77 25.09 14.76 -5.17
C LEU A 77 25.32 16.10 -5.87
N ASN A 78 24.76 16.26 -7.08
CA ASN A 78 24.80 17.54 -7.81
C ASN A 78 23.76 18.54 -7.27
N PHE A 79 24.23 19.58 -6.58
CA PHE A 79 23.39 20.65 -6.04
C PHE A 79 22.78 21.57 -7.12
N ASP A 80 23.38 21.68 -8.31
CA ASP A 80 22.93 22.61 -9.35
C ASP A 80 21.76 22.04 -10.18
N GLU A 81 21.49 20.74 -10.08
CA GLU A 81 20.36 20.09 -10.72
C GLU A 81 19.09 20.04 -9.85
N ILE A 82 19.17 20.41 -8.57
CA ILE A 82 18.05 20.36 -7.62
C ILE A 82 17.16 21.60 -7.78
N THR A 83 15.84 21.39 -7.76
CA THR A 83 14.85 22.45 -7.54
C THR A 83 14.61 22.61 -6.04
N TYR A 84 14.98 23.76 -5.47
CA TYR A 84 14.98 23.93 -4.01
C TYR A 84 13.63 24.31 -3.39
N TYR A 85 12.69 24.80 -4.20
CA TYR A 85 11.36 25.21 -3.75
C TYR A 85 10.34 25.20 -4.89
N ALA A 86 9.28 24.41 -4.75
CA ALA A 86 8.13 24.40 -5.66
C ALA A 86 6.82 24.40 -4.85
N ALA A 87 6.09 25.50 -4.87
CA ALA A 87 4.85 25.67 -4.14
C ALA A 87 3.66 25.19 -5.00
N PRO A 88 2.92 24.13 -4.60
CA PRO A 88 1.71 23.70 -5.30
C PRO A 88 0.56 24.75 -5.21
N THR A 89 0.56 25.59 -4.16
CA THR A 89 -0.38 26.71 -4.00
C THR A 89 0.12 27.70 -2.93
N LYS A 90 -0.31 28.97 -3.01
CA LYS A 90 -0.15 29.99 -1.94
C LYS A 90 -1.12 29.85 -0.77
N ARG A 91 -2.23 29.12 -0.93
CA ARG A 91 -3.26 29.03 0.11
C ARG A 91 -2.99 27.87 1.04
N LYS A 92 -2.96 28.15 2.34
CA LYS A 92 -2.98 27.15 3.42
C LYS A 92 -4.41 26.99 3.91
N PHE A 93 -4.84 25.75 4.12
CA PHE A 93 -6.24 25.43 4.38
C PHE A 93 -6.42 24.92 5.81
N ARG A 94 -7.38 25.52 6.54
CA ARG A 94 -7.77 25.09 7.89
C ARG A 94 -8.93 24.08 7.86
N SER A 95 -9.61 23.95 6.72
CA SER A 95 -10.58 22.88 6.43
C SER A 95 -10.12 22.05 5.23
N TRP A 96 -10.18 20.72 5.34
CA TRP A 96 -9.78 19.83 4.25
C TRP A 96 -10.63 20.04 2.99
N ASP A 97 -11.90 20.43 3.16
CA ASP A 97 -12.83 20.67 2.04
C ASP A 97 -12.32 21.74 1.06
N GLU A 98 -11.47 22.67 1.53
CA GLU A 98 -10.95 23.80 0.77
C GLU A 98 -9.67 23.47 -0.04
N VAL A 99 -8.98 22.36 0.29
CA VAL A 99 -7.72 21.94 -0.36
C VAL A 99 -7.95 21.65 -1.86
N PRO A 100 -7.02 22.02 -2.78
CA PRO A 100 -7.14 21.71 -4.21
C PRO A 100 -7.28 20.22 -4.49
N GLU A 101 -8.18 19.86 -5.41
CA GLU A 101 -8.61 18.47 -5.64
C GLU A 101 -7.46 17.52 -6.05
N TYR A 102 -6.44 18.01 -6.75
CA TYR A 102 -5.27 17.18 -7.11
C TYR A 102 -4.40 16.87 -5.89
N ILE A 103 -4.22 17.83 -4.99
CA ILE A 103 -3.52 17.66 -3.71
C ILE A 103 -4.33 16.70 -2.82
N LYS A 104 -5.65 16.93 -2.73
CA LYS A 104 -6.56 16.04 -2.01
C LYS A 104 -6.42 14.59 -2.49
N ARG A 105 -6.54 14.38 -3.80
CA ARG A 105 -6.41 13.09 -4.49
C ARG A 105 -5.11 12.37 -4.17
N THR A 106 -3.99 13.09 -4.01
CA THR A 106 -2.75 12.47 -3.54
C THR A 106 -2.89 11.99 -2.09
N TYR A 107 -3.38 12.83 -1.18
CA TYR A 107 -3.53 12.51 0.25
C TYR A 107 -4.60 11.46 0.57
N GLU A 108 -5.72 11.45 -0.16
CA GLU A 108 -6.76 10.41 -0.13
C GLU A 108 -6.17 9.04 -0.47
N ARG A 109 -5.28 8.98 -1.47
CA ARG A 109 -4.53 7.77 -1.85
C ARG A 109 -3.44 7.36 -0.84
N LEU A 110 -3.15 8.22 0.15
CA LEU A 110 -2.25 7.96 1.28
C LEU A 110 -3.01 7.67 2.59
N GLY A 111 -4.31 7.97 2.68
CA GLY A 111 -5.16 7.78 3.86
C GLY A 111 -5.29 8.98 4.81
N ILE A 112 -4.74 10.13 4.43
CA ILE A 112 -4.46 11.28 5.32
C ILE A 112 -5.65 12.22 5.66
N PRO A 113 -6.63 12.52 4.76
CA PRO A 113 -7.70 13.54 4.93
C PRO A 113 -8.56 13.55 6.21
N GLU A 114 -8.45 12.50 7.01
CA GLU A 114 -9.56 12.04 7.83
C GLU A 114 -9.12 11.58 9.23
N ALA A 115 -7.85 11.21 9.39
CA ALA A 115 -7.14 11.37 10.67
C ALA A 115 -7.23 12.84 11.15
N GLU A 116 -6.99 13.77 10.22
CA GLU A 116 -7.04 15.24 10.36
C GLU A 116 -8.35 15.78 10.97
N ARG A 117 -9.48 15.12 10.73
CA ARG A 117 -10.77 15.67 11.15
C ARG A 117 -11.15 15.33 12.59
N LYS A 118 -10.46 14.37 13.23
CA LYS A 118 -11.06 13.67 14.37
C LYS A 118 -10.15 13.20 15.51
N PHE A 119 -8.92 12.73 15.27
CA PHE A 119 -8.25 11.91 16.30
C PHE A 119 -6.93 12.36 16.89
N LEU A 120 -6.46 13.52 16.51
CA LEU A 120 -5.12 13.95 16.87
C LEU A 120 -5.19 15.27 17.63
N ALA A 121 -4.20 15.51 18.48
CA ALA A 121 -4.04 16.80 19.15
C ALA A 121 -3.96 17.93 18.09
N GLY A 122 -3.43 17.60 16.91
CA GLY A 122 -3.52 18.32 15.66
C GLY A 122 -2.78 17.57 14.56
N VAL A 123 -2.96 17.99 13.29
CA VAL A 123 -2.29 17.42 12.11
C VAL A 123 -1.79 18.54 11.18
N GLY A 124 -0.61 18.33 10.60
CA GLY A 124 -0.10 19.10 9.45
C GLY A 124 0.27 18.20 8.26
N ALA A 125 0.03 18.64 7.03
CA ALA A 125 0.38 17.89 5.82
C ALA A 125 1.26 18.72 4.88
N GLN A 126 2.52 18.29 4.67
CA GLN A 126 3.46 18.92 3.74
C GLN A 126 3.49 18.20 2.39
N TYR A 127 3.25 18.97 1.32
CA TYR A 127 3.30 18.55 -0.07
C TYR A 127 4.44 19.30 -0.77
N ASP A 128 5.44 18.57 -1.24
CA ASP A 128 6.66 19.11 -1.83
C ASP A 128 7.30 20.16 -0.90
N SER A 129 7.12 21.44 -1.22
CA SER A 129 7.71 22.59 -0.53
C SER A 129 6.73 23.44 0.29
N GLU A 130 5.50 23.01 0.55
CA GLU A 130 4.55 23.78 1.37
C GLU A 130 3.69 22.89 2.28
N VAL A 131 3.33 23.41 3.45
CA VAL A 131 2.32 22.80 4.33
C VAL A 131 0.94 23.24 3.85
N VAL A 132 0.25 22.34 3.15
CA VAL A 132 -1.01 22.62 2.44
C VAL A 132 -2.22 22.59 3.38
N TYR A 133 -2.18 21.77 4.43
CA TYR A 133 -3.22 21.66 5.45
C TYR A 133 -2.60 21.71 6.85
N HIS A 134 -3.28 22.40 7.77
CA HIS A 134 -2.92 22.39 9.19
C HIS A 134 -4.12 22.62 10.10
N ARG A 135 -4.26 21.82 11.17
CA ARG A 135 -5.33 21.97 12.19
C ARG A 135 -4.93 21.43 13.56
N ILE A 136 -5.29 22.16 14.63
CA ILE A 136 -5.16 21.77 16.04
C ILE A 136 -6.56 21.62 16.68
N ARG A 137 -6.66 20.94 17.83
CA ARG A 137 -7.88 20.79 18.63
C ARG A 137 -8.10 21.98 19.58
N GLU A 138 -9.29 22.59 19.55
CA GLU A 138 -9.62 23.81 20.29
C GLU A 138 -9.36 23.73 21.81
N ASP A 139 -9.53 22.57 22.43
CA ASP A 139 -9.30 22.40 23.87
C ASP A 139 -7.81 22.36 24.24
N LEU A 140 -6.92 22.11 23.28
CA LEU A 140 -5.48 22.24 23.43
C LEU A 140 -5.02 23.68 23.16
N GLU A 141 -5.61 24.35 22.15
CA GLU A 141 -5.44 25.81 21.97
C GLU A 141 -5.84 26.58 23.24
N ARG A 142 -6.96 26.20 23.89
CA ARG A 142 -7.41 26.77 25.18
C ARG A 142 -6.49 26.46 26.37
N GLN A 143 -5.66 25.42 26.27
CA GLN A 143 -4.58 25.12 27.21
C GLN A 143 -3.27 25.84 26.85
N GLY A 144 -3.26 26.64 25.79
CA GLY A 144 -2.10 27.39 25.29
C GLY A 144 -1.14 26.57 24.42
N VAL A 145 -1.51 25.34 24.03
CA VAL A 145 -0.71 24.53 23.11
C VAL A 145 -0.78 25.17 21.72
N ILE A 146 0.38 25.47 21.15
CA ILE A 146 0.50 25.94 19.76
C ILE A 146 0.95 24.75 18.92
N PHE A 147 0.16 24.41 17.89
CA PHE A 147 0.59 23.53 16.82
C PHE A 147 0.22 24.16 15.49
N VAL A 148 1.22 24.60 14.73
CA VAL A 148 1.09 25.26 13.43
C VAL A 148 2.24 24.85 12.51
N ASP A 149 2.15 25.15 11.21
CA ASP A 149 3.30 25.04 10.32
C ASP A 149 4.37 26.11 10.63
N MET A 150 5.64 25.84 10.29
CA MET A 150 6.75 26.75 10.60
C MET A 150 6.63 28.15 9.97
N ASP A 151 6.01 28.32 8.79
CA ASP A 151 5.85 29.66 8.21
C ASP A 151 4.79 30.49 8.94
N THR A 152 3.73 29.84 9.40
CA THR A 152 2.73 30.43 10.30
C THR A 152 3.38 30.76 11.63
N ALA A 153 4.21 29.88 12.20
CA ALA A 153 4.96 30.15 13.43
C ALA A 153 5.87 31.40 13.31
N VAL A 154 6.68 31.48 12.25
CA VAL A 154 7.62 32.59 11.99
C VAL A 154 6.91 33.95 11.83
N ARG A 155 5.63 33.98 11.43
CA ARG A 155 4.86 35.20 11.17
C ARG A 155 3.90 35.57 12.31
N GLU A 156 3.21 34.60 12.91
CA GLU A 156 2.20 34.81 13.95
C GLU A 156 2.79 34.75 15.38
N TYR A 157 3.90 34.01 15.57
CA TYR A 157 4.58 33.84 16.87
C TYR A 157 6.07 34.23 16.81
N PRO A 158 6.44 35.38 16.19
CA PRO A 158 7.82 35.70 15.85
C PRO A 158 8.73 35.83 17.07
N ASP A 159 8.21 36.25 18.23
CA ASP A 159 9.03 36.42 19.44
C ASP A 159 9.52 35.06 19.99
N ILE A 160 8.62 34.09 20.15
CA ILE A 160 8.95 32.72 20.57
C ILE A 160 9.84 32.05 19.52
N VAL A 161 9.46 32.11 18.23
CA VAL A 161 10.23 31.42 17.19
C VAL A 161 11.63 32.01 17.04
N LYS A 162 11.81 33.33 17.16
CA LYS A 162 13.12 33.98 17.11
C LYS A 162 13.98 33.71 18.35
N GLU A 163 13.38 33.36 19.50
CA GLU A 163 14.12 32.90 20.69
C GLU A 163 14.73 31.51 20.48
N TYR A 164 13.99 30.57 19.87
CA TYR A 164 14.40 29.15 19.79
C TYR A 164 14.94 28.67 18.44
N PHE A 165 14.59 29.31 17.31
CA PHE A 165 14.95 28.85 15.96
C PHE A 165 16.47 28.82 15.75
N GLY A 166 17.01 27.64 15.44
CA GLY A 166 18.45 27.47 15.21
C GLY A 166 19.31 27.56 16.48
N THR A 167 18.73 27.56 17.67
CA THR A 167 19.50 27.50 18.93
C THR A 167 20.11 26.12 19.15
N VAL A 168 19.46 25.05 18.67
CA VAL A 168 19.93 23.66 18.82
C VAL A 168 20.63 23.18 17.55
N ILE A 169 20.18 23.65 16.39
CA ILE A 169 20.76 23.36 15.06
C ILE A 169 20.98 24.69 14.32
N PRO A 170 22.04 25.46 14.67
CA PRO A 170 22.41 26.67 13.94
C PRO A 170 22.90 26.34 12.53
N PRO A 171 22.86 27.29 11.58
CA PRO A 171 23.42 27.08 10.23
C PRO A 171 24.92 26.77 10.24
N THR A 172 25.63 27.15 11.31
CA THR A 172 27.05 26.83 11.52
C THR A 172 27.31 25.35 11.83
N ASP A 173 26.31 24.54 12.15
CA ASP A 173 26.48 23.15 12.58
C ASP A 173 27.12 22.28 11.48
N ASN A 174 26.38 21.99 10.41
CA ASN A 174 26.85 21.16 9.30
C ASN A 174 26.35 21.71 7.94
N LYS A 175 26.89 21.21 6.82
CA LYS A 175 26.55 21.73 5.48
C LYS A 175 25.06 21.58 5.15
N PHE A 176 24.42 20.47 5.55
CA PHE A 176 23.01 20.21 5.29
C PHE A 176 22.09 20.99 6.24
N ALA A 177 22.51 21.25 7.48
CA ALA A 177 21.86 22.22 8.36
C ALA A 177 21.95 23.67 7.82
N ALA A 178 23.08 24.06 7.22
CA ALA A 178 23.24 25.35 6.53
C ALA A 178 22.30 25.45 5.31
N LEU A 179 22.26 24.39 4.49
CA LEU A 179 21.36 24.27 3.34
C LEU A 179 19.89 24.40 3.76
N ASN A 180 19.43 23.56 4.69
CA ASN A 180 18.09 23.63 5.27
C ASN A 180 17.79 25.04 5.81
N THR A 181 18.72 25.64 6.57
CA THR A 181 18.49 27.00 7.10
C THR A 181 18.33 28.05 5.99
N ALA A 182 18.93 27.87 4.81
CA ALA A 182 18.72 28.73 3.64
C ALA A 182 17.35 28.50 2.96
N VAL A 183 16.99 27.24 2.69
CA VAL A 183 15.87 26.88 1.79
C VAL A 183 14.73 26.09 2.43
N TRP A 184 14.66 26.01 3.77
CA TRP A 184 13.58 25.29 4.46
C TRP A 184 12.21 25.77 3.99
N SER A 185 11.35 24.80 3.71
CA SER A 185 10.17 24.97 2.89
C SER A 185 8.88 24.61 3.61
N GLY A 186 8.93 23.72 4.61
CA GLY A 186 7.79 23.43 5.48
C GLY A 186 8.23 22.82 6.81
N GLY A 187 7.36 22.00 7.41
CA GLY A 187 7.55 21.38 8.72
C GLY A 187 6.76 22.06 9.83
N SER A 188 6.91 21.56 11.06
CA SER A 188 5.95 21.80 12.15
C SER A 188 6.54 22.56 13.34
N PHE A 189 5.80 23.52 13.86
CA PHE A 189 6.06 24.18 15.13
C PHE A 189 5.12 23.61 16.21
N VAL A 190 5.69 23.15 17.32
CA VAL A 190 4.96 22.72 18.52
C VAL A 190 5.46 23.54 19.71
N TYR A 191 4.56 24.11 20.49
CA TYR A 191 4.85 24.69 21.80
C TYR A 191 3.82 24.18 22.80
N VAL A 192 4.28 23.55 23.89
CA VAL A 192 3.43 23.00 24.96
C VAL A 192 3.72 23.75 26.26
N PRO A 193 2.74 24.47 26.86
CA PRO A 193 2.94 25.23 28.09
C PRO A 193 3.23 24.38 29.33
N ALA A 194 3.72 25.03 30.38
CA ALA A 194 4.10 24.37 31.63
C ALA A 194 2.93 23.61 32.26
N GLY A 195 3.21 22.38 32.72
CA GLY A 195 2.23 21.45 33.31
C GLY A 195 1.21 20.85 32.33
N VAL A 196 1.26 21.16 31.03
CA VAL A 196 0.30 20.62 30.05
C VAL A 196 0.75 19.25 29.53
N HIS A 197 -0.06 18.23 29.77
CA HIS A 197 0.18 16.87 29.30
C HIS A 197 -0.64 16.57 28.03
N VAL A 198 0.03 16.56 26.88
CA VAL A 198 -0.57 16.22 25.58
C VAL A 198 -0.56 14.69 25.43
N GLU A 199 -1.42 14.01 26.21
CA GLU A 199 -1.51 12.54 26.29
C GLU A 199 -1.80 11.88 24.92
N MET A 200 -2.62 12.55 24.11
CA MET A 200 -2.92 12.14 22.74
C MET A 200 -1.88 12.69 21.77
N PRO A 201 -1.41 11.91 20.80
CA PRO A 201 -0.39 12.37 19.88
C PRO A 201 -0.86 13.49 18.94
N LEU A 202 0.10 14.33 18.53
CA LEU A 202 0.05 15.18 17.34
C LEU A 202 0.39 14.35 16.08
N GLN A 203 0.38 14.93 14.88
CA GLN A 203 0.95 14.26 13.70
C GLN A 203 1.36 15.25 12.60
N ALA A 204 2.32 14.85 11.77
CA ALA A 204 2.51 15.44 10.46
C ALA A 204 2.91 14.40 9.40
N TYR A 205 2.51 14.66 8.16
CA TYR A 205 2.78 13.82 7.00
C TYR A 205 3.59 14.59 5.95
N PHE A 206 4.56 13.91 5.31
CA PHE A 206 5.48 14.51 4.36
C PHE A 206 5.45 13.75 3.02
N ARG A 207 5.27 14.48 1.90
CA ARG A 207 5.13 13.93 0.53
C ARG A 207 5.97 14.74 -0.46
N ILE A 208 6.64 14.08 -1.41
CA ILE A 208 7.54 14.65 -2.43
C ILE A 208 7.04 14.29 -3.85
N ASN A 209 6.00 14.95 -4.37
CA ASN A 209 5.41 14.60 -5.67
C ASN A 209 6.24 15.04 -6.89
N ALA A 210 7.12 16.05 -6.76
CA ALA A 210 7.92 16.57 -7.87
C ALA A 210 9.24 15.81 -8.14
N GLU A 211 9.67 15.78 -9.40
CA GLU A 211 10.94 15.18 -9.82
C GLU A 211 12.12 16.14 -9.65
N ASN A 212 13.25 15.64 -9.12
CA ASN A 212 14.47 16.40 -8.81
C ASN A 212 14.25 17.59 -7.84
N ILE A 213 13.22 17.52 -7.00
CA ILE A 213 12.99 18.51 -5.94
C ILE A 213 13.75 18.13 -4.66
N GLY A 214 14.18 19.13 -3.90
CA GLY A 214 14.63 18.93 -2.52
C GLY A 214 13.49 19.16 -1.53
N GLN A 215 13.33 18.25 -0.56
CA GLN A 215 12.43 18.44 0.58
C GLN A 215 13.22 18.90 1.80
N PHE A 216 12.89 20.09 2.29
CA PHE A 216 13.58 20.78 3.38
C PHE A 216 12.58 21.15 4.49
N GLU A 217 12.00 20.13 5.12
CA GLU A 217 11.22 20.33 6.34
C GLU A 217 12.12 20.84 7.49
N ARG A 218 11.58 21.70 8.34
CA ARG A 218 12.15 22.04 9.63
C ARG A 218 11.08 21.91 10.70
N THR A 219 11.38 21.18 11.76
CA THR A 219 10.44 20.96 12.87
C THR A 219 11.05 21.46 14.16
N LEU A 220 10.30 22.25 14.93
CA LEU A 220 10.73 22.86 16.18
C LEU A 220 9.68 22.54 17.25
N ILE A 221 10.08 21.81 18.30
CA ILE A 221 9.21 21.39 19.40
C ILE A 221 9.76 21.94 20.71
N ILE A 222 8.97 22.75 21.39
CA ILE A 222 9.25 23.31 22.71
C ILE A 222 8.24 22.72 23.70
N ALA A 223 8.74 22.14 24.78
CA ALA A 223 7.95 21.60 25.89
C ALA A 223 8.39 22.31 27.18
N GLU A 224 7.53 23.17 27.71
CA GLU A 224 7.78 23.96 28.92
C GLU A 224 7.69 23.12 30.21
N GLU A 225 8.02 23.72 31.34
CA GLU A 225 8.24 23.03 32.63
C GLU A 225 7.15 22.00 32.98
N GLY A 226 7.53 20.73 33.16
CA GLY A 226 6.63 19.64 33.53
C GLY A 226 5.57 19.26 32.47
N SER A 227 5.79 19.54 31.18
CA SER A 227 4.86 19.18 30.09
C SER A 227 5.19 17.84 29.39
N PHE A 228 4.26 17.30 28.58
CA PHE A 228 4.42 16.02 27.85
C PHE A 228 3.86 16.06 26.41
N VAL A 229 4.49 15.39 25.44
CA VAL A 229 4.01 15.31 24.02
C VAL A 229 4.50 14.07 23.21
N HIS A 230 3.70 13.63 22.21
CA HIS A 230 3.87 12.40 21.37
C HIS A 230 3.28 12.52 19.92
N TYR A 231 3.40 11.51 19.01
CA TYR A 231 3.11 11.63 17.53
C TYR A 231 2.63 10.30 16.79
N ILE A 232 1.34 10.09 16.37
CA ILE A 232 0.68 8.78 15.89
C ILE A 232 -0.74 8.89 15.16
N GLU A 233 -1.65 7.83 15.10
CA GLU A 233 -2.68 7.56 14.00
C GLU A 233 -4.13 6.89 14.30
N GLY A 234 -4.70 5.92 13.49
CA GLY A 234 -6.20 5.64 13.27
C GLY A 234 -6.86 4.19 13.20
N CYS A 235 -8.23 4.00 13.36
CA CYS A 235 -9.05 2.71 13.55
C CYS A 235 -10.64 2.84 13.61
N LEU A 236 -11.47 1.74 13.64
CA LEU A 236 -12.99 1.59 13.51
C LEU A 236 -13.85 1.24 14.79
N PRO A 237 -15.17 1.51 14.96
CA PRO A 237 -15.90 1.37 16.26
C PRO A 237 -16.31 -0.01 16.81
N ALA A 238 -16.44 -0.11 18.15
CA ALA A 238 -16.91 -1.28 18.90
C ALA A 238 -18.35 -1.76 18.62
N GLY A 239 -18.59 -3.06 18.81
CA GLY A 239 -19.90 -3.71 18.67
C GLY A 239 -20.36 -3.88 17.22
N GLU A 240 -19.53 -3.50 16.26
CA GLU A 240 -19.73 -3.88 14.86
C GLU A 240 -19.41 -5.34 14.62
N GLN A 241 -20.15 -5.97 13.69
CA GLN A 241 -20.06 -7.41 13.50
C GLN A 241 -19.37 -7.78 12.20
N ILE A 242 -18.32 -8.59 12.36
CA ILE A 242 -17.46 -9.10 11.31
C ILE A 242 -17.89 -10.53 10.97
N SER A 243 -17.86 -10.89 9.68
CA SER A 243 -18.13 -12.26 9.26
C SER A 243 -16.92 -13.14 9.50
N VAL A 244 -17.12 -14.27 10.20
CA VAL A 244 -16.19 -15.41 10.18
C VAL A 244 -16.68 -16.52 9.24
N GLY A 245 -17.77 -16.29 8.49
CA GLY A 245 -18.27 -17.13 7.39
C GLY A 245 -19.18 -18.30 7.76
N ASP A 246 -19.17 -18.72 9.03
CA ASP A 246 -20.20 -19.58 9.63
C ASP A 246 -21.14 -18.79 10.56
N ARG A 247 -20.63 -17.71 11.15
CA ARG A 247 -21.31 -16.84 12.10
C ARG A 247 -20.78 -15.41 12.03
N TRP A 248 -21.43 -14.54 12.80
CA TRP A 248 -21.08 -13.13 12.97
C TRP A 248 -20.55 -12.92 14.39
N VAL A 249 -19.37 -12.32 14.53
CA VAL A 249 -18.74 -11.99 15.82
C VAL A 249 -18.57 -10.48 15.92
N ASN A 250 -18.57 -9.92 17.13
CA ASN A 250 -18.26 -8.50 17.28
C ASN A 250 -16.75 -8.25 17.09
N ILE A 251 -16.37 -7.09 16.57
CA ILE A 251 -14.97 -6.75 16.25
C ILE A 251 -14.05 -6.78 17.49
N GLU A 252 -14.54 -6.36 18.65
CA GLU A 252 -13.81 -6.42 19.93
C GLU A 252 -13.60 -7.85 20.47
N ALA A 253 -14.26 -8.85 19.90
CA ALA A 253 -14.14 -10.26 20.26
C ALA A 253 -13.27 -11.07 19.29
N VAL A 254 -12.87 -10.47 18.15
CA VAL A 254 -11.93 -11.06 17.20
C VAL A 254 -10.52 -11.06 17.78
N LYS A 255 -9.73 -12.09 17.49
CA LYS A 255 -8.35 -12.25 17.97
C LYS A 255 -7.38 -12.56 16.83
N PRO A 256 -6.08 -12.29 16.99
CA PRO A 256 -5.06 -12.85 16.11
C PRO A 256 -5.19 -14.38 16.03
N SER A 257 -5.04 -14.92 14.82
CA SER A 257 -5.33 -16.31 14.43
C SER A 257 -6.81 -16.71 14.24
N ASP A 258 -7.80 -15.87 14.52
CA ASP A 258 -9.17 -16.11 14.03
C ASP A 258 -9.24 -16.00 12.50
N PHE A 259 -10.28 -16.58 11.89
CA PHE A 259 -10.52 -16.49 10.44
C PHE A 259 -11.72 -15.60 10.13
N VAL A 260 -11.51 -14.53 9.34
CA VAL A 260 -12.57 -13.64 8.86
C VAL A 260 -12.75 -13.77 7.35
N VAL A 261 -13.95 -13.44 6.86
CA VAL A 261 -14.23 -13.42 5.41
C VAL A 261 -13.74 -12.11 4.81
N THR A 262 -13.11 -12.18 3.63
CA THR A 262 -12.51 -11.04 2.91
C THR A 262 -13.31 -10.59 1.69
N ALA A 263 -12.77 -9.60 0.97
CA ALA A 263 -13.32 -9.07 -0.27
C ALA A 263 -13.68 -10.13 -1.34
N THR A 264 -12.95 -11.25 -1.40
CA THR A 264 -13.18 -12.35 -2.36
C THR A 264 -14.23 -13.36 -1.91
N GLY A 265 -14.86 -13.14 -0.74
CA GLY A 265 -15.77 -14.11 -0.13
C GLY A 265 -15.06 -15.31 0.51
N GLU A 266 -13.72 -15.33 0.54
CA GLU A 266 -12.92 -16.39 1.16
C GLU A 266 -12.57 -16.09 2.62
N LYS A 267 -12.43 -17.14 3.44
CA LYS A 267 -11.84 -17.01 4.78
C LYS A 267 -10.33 -16.77 4.68
N ARG A 268 -9.81 -15.88 5.52
CA ARG A 268 -8.38 -15.57 5.70
C ARG A 268 -8.09 -15.33 7.18
N ARG A 269 -6.87 -15.59 7.62
CA ARG A 269 -6.50 -15.43 9.03
C ARG A 269 -6.28 -13.97 9.37
N VAL A 270 -6.82 -13.54 10.51
CA VAL A 270 -6.50 -12.29 11.18
C VAL A 270 -5.08 -12.40 11.72
N ARG A 271 -4.17 -11.54 11.24
CA ARG A 271 -2.78 -11.48 11.71
C ARG A 271 -2.62 -10.59 12.93
N ALA A 272 -3.36 -9.48 12.99
CA ALA A 272 -3.37 -8.57 14.13
C ALA A 272 -4.76 -7.95 14.34
N VAL A 273 -5.02 -7.57 15.59
CA VAL A 273 -6.20 -6.78 16.00
C VAL A 273 -5.66 -5.52 16.65
N MET A 274 -5.90 -4.38 16.02
CA MET A 274 -5.54 -3.04 16.50
C MET A 274 -6.64 -2.50 17.41
N THR A 275 -6.32 -1.59 18.34
CA THR A 275 -7.32 -0.91 19.18
C THR A 275 -6.78 0.43 19.72
N ARG A 276 -7.59 1.49 19.64
CA ARG A 276 -7.36 2.82 20.23
C ARG A 276 -8.69 3.43 20.74
N HIS A 277 -8.66 4.60 21.36
CA HIS A 277 -9.89 5.33 21.73
C HIS A 277 -10.37 6.25 20.60
N TYR A 278 -11.68 6.56 20.54
CA TYR A 278 -12.31 7.46 19.57
C TYR A 278 -13.48 8.26 20.16
N LYS A 279 -13.54 9.54 19.80
CA LYS A 279 -14.49 10.55 20.27
C LYS A 279 -14.89 11.49 19.12
N GLY A 280 -16.10 11.35 18.61
CA GLY A 280 -16.62 12.11 17.46
C GLY A 280 -17.71 11.34 16.71
N ASP A 281 -18.21 11.88 15.59
CA ASP A 281 -19.26 11.18 14.83
C ASP A 281 -18.73 9.90 14.15
N LEU A 282 -19.39 8.77 14.39
CA LEU A 282 -19.34 7.63 13.48
C LEU A 282 -20.26 7.88 12.28
N ILE A 283 -19.87 7.38 11.12
CA ILE A 283 -20.71 7.32 9.92
C ILE A 283 -21.45 5.98 9.94
N GLU A 284 -22.77 6.03 10.07
CA GLU A 284 -23.65 4.87 9.86
C GLU A 284 -24.06 4.79 8.39
N VAL A 285 -23.63 3.75 7.69
CA VAL A 285 -24.08 3.46 6.32
C VAL A 285 -25.28 2.54 6.40
N VAL A 286 -26.41 2.97 5.83
CA VAL A 286 -27.66 2.20 5.78
C VAL A 286 -27.93 1.79 4.33
N PRO A 287 -27.62 0.54 3.92
CA PRO A 287 -27.96 0.03 2.60
C PRO A 287 -29.47 -0.25 2.46
N VAL A 288 -29.89 -0.72 1.28
CA VAL A 288 -31.30 -1.12 1.05
C VAL A 288 -31.83 -2.21 1.99
N SER A 289 -30.95 -2.99 2.63
CA SER A 289 -31.26 -3.94 3.71
C SER A 289 -30.86 -3.37 5.08
N PRO A 290 -31.78 -2.83 5.90
CA PRO A 290 -31.43 -2.07 7.09
C PRO A 290 -30.67 -2.84 8.18
N HIS A 291 -30.84 -4.16 8.32
CA HIS A 291 -30.09 -4.95 9.32
C HIS A 291 -28.65 -5.30 8.90
N ASN A 292 -28.22 -4.83 7.73
CA ASN A 292 -26.82 -4.81 7.30
C ASN A 292 -26.21 -3.39 7.42
N ALA A 293 -26.88 -2.46 8.10
CA ALA A 293 -26.27 -1.17 8.43
C ALA A 293 -25.07 -1.37 9.38
N PHE A 294 -23.98 -0.65 9.10
CA PHE A 294 -22.73 -0.66 9.85
C PHE A 294 -22.33 0.76 10.22
N ARG A 295 -21.60 0.91 11.32
CA ARG A 295 -21.01 2.17 11.77
C ARG A 295 -19.50 2.10 11.61
N LEU A 296 -18.90 3.17 11.12
CA LEU A 296 -17.46 3.27 10.91
C LEU A 296 -16.97 4.64 11.38
N THR A 297 -15.68 4.76 11.69
CA THR A 297 -15.04 6.07 11.72
C THR A 297 -14.90 6.56 10.27
N PRO A 298 -14.96 7.89 9.99
CA PRO A 298 -15.03 8.39 8.62
C PRO A 298 -13.85 7.94 7.75
N GLU A 299 -12.65 7.87 8.34
CA GLU A 299 -11.41 7.50 7.67
C GLU A 299 -11.40 6.08 7.11
N HIS A 300 -12.41 5.27 7.45
CA HIS A 300 -12.35 3.86 7.15
C HIS A 300 -12.83 3.53 5.71
N PRO A 301 -11.95 2.98 4.86
CA PRO A 301 -12.28 2.71 3.46
C PRO A 301 -13.22 1.53 3.30
N VAL A 302 -14.29 1.71 2.52
CA VAL A 302 -15.22 0.66 2.10
C VAL A 302 -15.15 0.46 0.58
N LEU A 303 -15.30 -0.79 0.12
CA LEU A 303 -15.25 -1.09 -1.32
C LEU A 303 -16.58 -0.71 -2.00
N ALA A 304 -16.53 0.22 -2.94
CA ALA A 304 -17.69 0.88 -3.51
C ALA A 304 -17.51 1.36 -4.95
N VAL A 305 -18.60 1.76 -5.60
CA VAL A 305 -18.66 2.44 -6.90
C VAL A 305 -19.53 3.70 -6.72
N ARG A 306 -18.99 4.88 -7.05
CA ARG A 306 -19.78 6.13 -6.97
C ARG A 306 -20.88 6.14 -8.02
N ARG A 307 -22.04 6.71 -7.66
CA ARG A 307 -23.22 6.75 -8.54
C ARG A 307 -23.00 7.63 -9.77
N GLU A 308 -22.19 8.67 -9.63
CA GLU A 308 -21.95 9.68 -10.67
C GLU A 308 -21.17 9.14 -11.87
N ASP A 309 -20.16 8.29 -11.65
CA ASP A 309 -19.35 7.65 -12.70
C ASP A 309 -20.19 6.79 -13.66
N VAL A 310 -21.19 6.11 -13.10
CA VAL A 310 -22.08 5.17 -13.81
C VAL A 310 -23.39 5.81 -14.28
N ALA A 311 -23.56 7.13 -14.12
CA ALA A 311 -24.79 7.83 -14.46
C ALA A 311 -25.06 7.93 -15.98
N VAL A 312 -26.33 8.09 -16.33
CA VAL A 312 -26.80 8.45 -17.68
C VAL A 312 -26.81 9.98 -17.81
N ARG A 313 -26.20 10.52 -18.89
CA ARG A 313 -26.03 11.97 -19.16
C ARG A 313 -27.33 12.76 -19.47
N ARG A 314 -28.49 12.36 -18.95
CA ARG A 314 -29.76 13.10 -19.13
C ARG A 314 -29.93 14.14 -18.02
N LYS A 315 -30.55 15.29 -18.33
CA LYS A 315 -30.93 16.28 -17.31
C LYS A 315 -31.81 15.63 -16.24
N GLN A 316 -31.42 15.85 -14.98
CA GLN A 316 -32.15 15.38 -13.80
C GLN A 316 -33.56 16.00 -13.77
N ARG A 317 -34.56 15.20 -13.38
CA ARG A 317 -35.94 15.68 -13.10
C ARG A 317 -36.20 15.56 -11.60
N ASP A 318 -36.63 16.68 -11.01
CA ASP A 318 -37.34 16.84 -9.74
C ASP A 318 -36.96 15.83 -8.62
N GLY A 319 -35.88 16.15 -7.91
CA GLY A 319 -35.51 15.51 -6.64
C GLY A 319 -35.12 14.03 -6.69
N ARG A 320 -35.08 13.40 -7.87
CA ARG A 320 -34.69 11.99 -8.02
C ARG A 320 -33.19 11.83 -8.24
N LEU A 321 -32.61 10.80 -7.64
CA LEU A 321 -31.22 10.39 -7.90
C LEU A 321 -31.03 10.09 -9.41
N PRO A 322 -29.82 10.33 -9.96
CA PRO A 322 -29.51 10.02 -11.36
C PRO A 322 -29.88 8.58 -11.74
N GLU A 323 -30.38 8.41 -12.97
CA GLU A 323 -30.54 7.11 -13.62
C GLU A 323 -29.15 6.53 -13.91
N VAL A 324 -28.97 5.25 -13.62
CA VAL A 324 -27.67 4.56 -13.70
C VAL A 324 -27.67 3.58 -14.86
N ASP A 325 -26.65 3.70 -15.69
CA ASP A 325 -26.37 2.77 -16.77
C ASP A 325 -25.95 1.42 -16.16
N THR A 326 -26.78 0.41 -16.41
CA THR A 326 -26.57 -0.92 -15.83
C THR A 326 -25.37 -1.63 -16.44
N THR A 327 -25.04 -1.36 -17.70
CA THR A 327 -23.87 -1.94 -18.36
C THR A 327 -22.61 -1.31 -17.80
N LYS A 328 -22.57 0.03 -17.62
CA LYS A 328 -21.44 0.68 -16.95
C LYS A 328 -21.24 0.19 -15.52
N LEU A 329 -22.31 0.10 -14.72
CA LEU A 329 -22.21 -0.33 -13.32
C LEU A 329 -21.71 -1.78 -13.18
N LEU A 330 -21.96 -2.65 -14.17
CA LEU A 330 -21.43 -4.02 -14.18
C LEU A 330 -19.98 -4.12 -14.70
N HIS A 331 -19.47 -3.08 -15.37
CA HIS A 331 -18.07 -2.98 -15.82
C HIS A 331 -17.24 -2.00 -14.96
N ALA A 332 -17.82 -1.39 -13.93
CA ALA A 332 -17.13 -0.49 -13.03
C ALA A 332 -16.36 -1.30 -11.98
N GLN A 333 -15.03 -1.23 -12.01
CA GLN A 333 -14.17 -1.80 -10.97
C GLN A 333 -14.40 -1.05 -9.65
N PRO A 334 -14.83 -1.73 -8.56
CA PRO A 334 -15.03 -1.09 -7.27
C PRO A 334 -13.72 -0.59 -6.67
N THR A 335 -13.73 0.60 -6.08
CA THR A 335 -12.59 1.22 -5.42
C THR A 335 -12.83 1.37 -3.91
N TYR A 336 -11.75 1.48 -3.15
CA TYR A 336 -11.83 1.77 -1.72
C TYR A 336 -12.09 3.26 -1.52
N ILE A 337 -13.28 3.59 -1.05
CA ILE A 337 -13.76 4.97 -0.82
C ILE A 337 -13.90 5.15 0.71
N PRO A 338 -13.31 6.18 1.32
CA PRO A 338 -13.52 6.49 2.73
C PRO A 338 -15.01 6.72 3.03
N VAL A 339 -15.49 6.15 4.12
CA VAL A 339 -16.94 6.14 4.40
C VAL A 339 -17.51 7.55 4.63
N GLY A 340 -16.69 8.52 5.02
CA GLY A 340 -17.06 9.93 5.13
C GLY A 340 -17.45 10.60 3.81
N GLU A 341 -16.90 10.12 2.68
CA GLU A 341 -17.15 10.64 1.33
C GLU A 341 -18.32 9.95 0.59
N LEU A 342 -18.80 8.83 1.13
CA LEU A 342 -19.83 8.00 0.51
C LEU A 342 -21.13 8.80 0.34
N LYS A 343 -21.77 8.74 -0.82
CA LYS A 343 -23.01 9.48 -1.13
C LYS A 343 -24.23 8.55 -1.09
N VAL A 344 -25.39 9.10 -0.74
CA VAL A 344 -26.66 8.35 -0.78
C VAL A 344 -26.98 8.00 -2.23
N GLY A 345 -27.02 6.70 -2.53
CA GLY A 345 -27.22 6.16 -3.86
C GLY A 345 -25.97 5.58 -4.54
N ASP A 346 -24.78 5.73 -3.94
CA ASP A 346 -23.57 4.98 -4.32
C ASP A 346 -23.74 3.49 -4.03
N PHE A 347 -22.92 2.63 -4.63
CA PHE A 347 -23.05 1.17 -4.54
C PHE A 347 -21.89 0.57 -3.76
N ILE A 348 -22.17 -0.02 -2.59
CA ILE A 348 -21.19 -0.76 -1.78
C ILE A 348 -21.20 -2.25 -2.11
N VAL A 349 -20.03 -2.90 -2.03
CA VAL A 349 -19.82 -4.31 -2.44
C VAL A 349 -20.19 -5.29 -1.33
N PHE A 350 -21.13 -6.19 -1.64
CA PHE A 350 -21.51 -7.35 -0.82
C PHE A 350 -21.09 -8.64 -1.52
N PRO A 351 -19.95 -9.27 -1.15
CA PRO A 351 -19.46 -10.45 -1.86
C PRO A 351 -20.22 -11.73 -1.50
N LYS A 352 -20.21 -12.70 -2.42
CA LYS A 352 -20.78 -14.02 -2.22
C LYS A 352 -19.77 -14.89 -1.48
N VAL A 353 -20.03 -15.15 -0.20
CA VAL A 353 -19.16 -15.98 0.65
C VAL A 353 -19.02 -17.38 0.06
N LYS A 354 -17.79 -17.85 -0.18
CA LYS A 354 -17.56 -19.18 -0.77
C LYS A 354 -17.86 -20.28 0.25
N SER A 355 -18.38 -21.41 -0.22
CA SER A 355 -18.46 -22.65 0.59
C SER A 355 -17.06 -23.15 0.94
N GLY A 356 -16.92 -23.86 2.05
CA GLY A 356 -15.66 -24.51 2.41
C GLY A 356 -15.55 -25.89 1.78
N ASP A 357 -14.34 -26.45 1.76
CA ASP A 357 -14.09 -27.83 1.36
C ASP A 357 -14.71 -28.81 2.37
N PHE A 358 -15.91 -29.30 2.08
CA PHE A 358 -16.65 -30.20 2.95
C PHE A 358 -17.23 -31.38 2.15
N SER A 359 -16.86 -32.60 2.53
CA SER A 359 -17.41 -33.83 1.95
C SER A 359 -18.85 -34.05 2.43
N PRO A 360 -19.81 -34.42 1.57
CA PRO A 360 -21.23 -34.44 1.91
C PRO A 360 -21.56 -35.45 3.03
N ALA A 361 -21.87 -34.92 4.21
CA ALA A 361 -22.25 -35.70 5.39
C ALA A 361 -23.78 -35.75 5.65
N PHE A 362 -24.59 -35.10 4.81
CA PHE A 362 -26.05 -35.00 4.98
C PHE A 362 -26.77 -35.43 3.70
N THR A 363 -27.93 -36.09 3.83
CA THR A 363 -28.82 -36.39 2.68
C THR A 363 -29.84 -35.27 2.45
N ASP A 364 -30.35 -35.17 1.23
CA ASP A 364 -31.45 -34.27 0.88
C ASP A 364 -32.65 -34.39 1.84
N GLU A 365 -33.01 -35.59 2.29
CA GLU A 365 -34.10 -35.76 3.24
C GLU A 365 -33.79 -35.23 4.65
N GLN A 366 -32.55 -35.38 5.11
CA GLN A 366 -32.12 -34.77 6.37
C GLN A 366 -32.17 -33.24 6.28
N LEU A 367 -31.72 -32.67 5.15
CA LEU A 367 -31.70 -31.24 4.91
C LEU A 367 -33.13 -30.66 4.71
N ARG A 368 -34.02 -31.34 3.98
CA ARG A 368 -35.45 -30.96 3.89
C ARG A 368 -36.15 -31.06 5.24
N LEU A 369 -35.90 -32.12 6.02
CA LEU A 369 -36.48 -32.28 7.35
C LEU A 369 -35.97 -31.20 8.32
N LEU A 370 -34.71 -30.79 8.20
CA LEU A 370 -34.14 -29.65 8.95
C LEU A 370 -34.76 -28.31 8.52
N GLY A 371 -35.02 -28.11 7.22
CA GLY A 371 -35.76 -26.95 6.70
C GLY A 371 -37.18 -26.84 7.27
N TYR A 372 -37.94 -27.94 7.27
CA TYR A 372 -39.24 -28.01 7.95
C TYR A 372 -39.12 -27.83 9.47
N TYR A 373 -38.04 -28.30 10.10
CA TYR A 373 -37.80 -28.05 11.52
C TYR A 373 -37.55 -26.56 11.79
N LEU A 374 -36.79 -25.87 10.94
CA LEU A 374 -36.50 -24.44 11.07
C LEU A 374 -37.77 -23.59 11.00
N ALA A 375 -38.71 -23.94 10.12
CA ALA A 375 -40.04 -23.33 10.07
C ALA A 375 -40.94 -23.84 11.21
N LYS A 376 -41.62 -24.97 10.99
CA LYS A 376 -42.71 -25.49 11.84
C LYS A 376 -42.26 -26.28 13.07
N GLY A 377 -40.97 -26.63 13.19
CA GLY A 377 -40.47 -27.55 14.19
C GLY A 377 -40.20 -26.98 15.59
N THR A 378 -40.28 -27.84 16.59
CA THR A 378 -39.84 -27.63 17.97
C THR A 378 -39.42 -28.96 18.63
N ALA A 379 -38.26 -28.96 19.30
CA ALA A 379 -37.69 -30.13 19.99
C ALA A 379 -37.70 -29.93 21.52
N TYR A 380 -38.13 -30.96 22.26
CA TYR A 380 -38.25 -30.94 23.73
C TYR A 380 -38.22 -32.36 24.32
N VAL A 381 -38.04 -32.46 25.64
CA VAL A 381 -38.24 -33.70 26.40
C VAL A 381 -39.64 -33.65 27.01
N HIS A 382 -40.45 -34.66 26.75
CA HIS A 382 -41.82 -34.75 27.26
C HIS A 382 -41.81 -35.26 28.72
N THR A 383 -41.93 -34.34 29.68
CA THR A 383 -41.72 -34.59 31.12
C THR A 383 -42.47 -35.80 31.68
N LYS A 384 -43.74 -36.01 31.31
CA LYS A 384 -44.54 -37.16 31.79
C LYS A 384 -44.16 -38.53 31.19
N LEU A 385 -43.33 -38.57 30.14
CA LEU A 385 -42.92 -39.80 29.45
C LEU A 385 -41.39 -39.99 29.42
N ASN A 386 -40.63 -39.00 29.89
CA ASN A 386 -39.17 -38.89 29.77
C ASN A 386 -38.62 -39.18 28.36
N GLN A 387 -39.38 -38.80 27.31
CA GLN A 387 -39.03 -39.06 25.92
C GLN A 387 -38.63 -37.79 25.18
N SER A 388 -37.55 -37.85 24.41
CA SER A 388 -37.15 -36.80 23.45
C SER A 388 -38.11 -36.80 22.26
N VAL A 389 -38.79 -35.66 22.04
CA VAL A 389 -39.81 -35.49 21.01
C VAL A 389 -39.49 -34.29 20.12
N VAL A 390 -39.56 -34.49 18.80
CA VAL A 390 -39.73 -33.40 17.84
C VAL A 390 -41.20 -33.33 17.44
N THR A 391 -41.75 -32.11 17.43
CA THR A 391 -43.09 -31.81 16.91
C THR A 391 -42.97 -30.78 15.79
N PHE A 392 -43.66 -31.01 14.68
CA PHE A 392 -43.87 -30.04 13.60
C PHE A 392 -45.36 -29.66 13.58
N THR A 393 -45.68 -28.37 13.65
CA THR A 393 -47.09 -27.90 13.69
C THR A 393 -47.45 -27.18 12.40
N PHE A 394 -48.39 -27.74 11.65
CA PHE A 394 -48.91 -27.22 10.39
C PHE A 394 -50.36 -26.76 10.53
N GLY A 395 -50.87 -25.96 9.60
CA GLY A 395 -52.30 -25.69 9.42
C GLY A 395 -52.99 -26.85 8.69
N GLU A 396 -54.29 -27.06 8.94
CA GLU A 396 -55.09 -28.15 8.34
C GLU A 396 -55.17 -28.13 6.79
N HIS A 397 -54.72 -27.03 6.16
CA HIS A 397 -54.65 -26.85 4.71
C HIS A 397 -53.28 -27.18 4.10
N GLU A 398 -52.19 -27.26 4.88
CA GLU A 398 -50.81 -27.51 4.42
C GLU A 398 -50.57 -29.01 4.12
N LYS A 399 -51.51 -29.67 3.42
CA LYS A 399 -51.59 -31.13 3.25
C LYS A 399 -50.32 -31.76 2.67
N ASP A 400 -49.75 -31.14 1.63
CA ASP A 400 -48.61 -31.69 0.91
C ASP A 400 -47.35 -31.69 1.79
N ALA A 401 -47.14 -30.62 2.56
CA ALA A 401 -46.07 -30.53 3.55
C ALA A 401 -46.26 -31.51 4.72
N ILE A 402 -47.51 -31.75 5.14
CA ILE A 402 -47.85 -32.75 6.16
C ILE A 402 -47.49 -34.17 5.71
N GLU A 403 -47.85 -34.54 4.48
CA GLU A 403 -47.51 -35.85 3.92
C GLU A 403 -46.01 -35.99 3.62
N GLU A 404 -45.36 -34.93 3.13
CA GLU A 404 -43.90 -34.92 2.95
C GLU A 404 -43.15 -35.11 4.28
N VAL A 405 -43.48 -34.37 5.35
CA VAL A 405 -42.81 -34.55 6.65
C VAL A 405 -43.04 -35.95 7.22
N LYS A 406 -44.22 -36.54 7.03
CA LYS A 406 -44.46 -37.96 7.41
C LYS A 406 -43.54 -38.92 6.65
N ALA A 407 -43.30 -38.69 5.36
CA ALA A 407 -42.39 -39.50 4.54
C ALA A 407 -40.91 -39.28 4.93
N LEU A 408 -40.49 -38.02 5.09
CA LEU A 408 -39.13 -37.63 5.51
C LEU A 408 -38.78 -38.20 6.88
N VAL A 409 -39.66 -38.10 7.88
CA VAL A 409 -39.46 -38.71 9.20
C VAL A 409 -39.23 -40.22 9.07
N ARG A 410 -40.05 -40.91 8.27
CA ARG A 410 -39.93 -42.37 8.10
C ARG A 410 -38.62 -42.76 7.40
N LYS A 411 -38.16 -41.98 6.41
CA LYS A 411 -36.85 -42.18 5.77
C LYS A 411 -35.69 -41.93 6.76
N VAL A 412 -35.68 -40.77 7.42
CA VAL A 412 -34.55 -40.30 8.24
C VAL A 412 -34.43 -41.03 9.59
N THR A 413 -35.53 -41.51 10.17
CA THR A 413 -35.54 -42.12 11.52
C THR A 413 -36.01 -43.56 11.58
N GLY A 414 -36.52 -44.13 10.47
CA GLY A 414 -37.22 -45.43 10.44
C GLY A 414 -38.58 -45.46 11.15
N LYS A 415 -38.86 -44.48 12.02
CA LYS A 415 -40.04 -44.44 12.90
C LYS A 415 -41.25 -43.86 12.15
N ARG A 416 -42.47 -44.27 12.56
CA ARG A 416 -43.73 -43.65 12.09
C ARG A 416 -44.05 -42.45 12.96
N ALA A 417 -44.39 -41.30 12.35
CA ALA A 417 -44.84 -40.14 13.09
C ALA A 417 -46.28 -40.32 13.59
N GLN A 418 -46.57 -39.83 14.80
CA GLN A 418 -47.93 -39.68 15.31
C GLN A 418 -48.53 -38.38 14.74
N VAL A 419 -49.71 -38.46 14.12
CA VAL A 419 -50.45 -37.29 13.62
C VAL A 419 -51.57 -36.95 14.61
N VAL A 420 -51.57 -35.72 15.12
CA VAL A 420 -52.54 -35.23 16.10
C VAL A 420 -53.22 -33.98 15.53
N ARG A 421 -54.51 -34.07 15.20
CA ARG A 421 -55.31 -32.91 14.78
C ARG A 421 -55.73 -32.08 15.99
N LEU A 422 -55.75 -30.75 15.84
CA LEU A 422 -56.08 -29.78 16.88
C LEU A 422 -57.18 -28.82 16.37
N PRO A 423 -58.46 -29.27 16.30
CA PRO A 423 -59.52 -28.54 15.58
C PRO A 423 -59.71 -27.09 16.05
N HIS A 424 -59.66 -26.85 17.37
CA HIS A 424 -59.81 -25.50 17.96
C HIS A 424 -58.68 -24.51 17.61
N ARG A 425 -57.62 -24.99 16.92
CA ARG A 425 -56.49 -24.20 16.41
C ARG A 425 -56.34 -24.28 14.89
N HIS A 426 -57.20 -25.03 14.19
CA HIS A 426 -57.08 -25.35 12.76
C HIS A 426 -55.69 -25.89 12.36
N ALA A 427 -55.12 -26.73 13.22
CA ALA A 427 -53.73 -27.16 13.13
C ALA A 427 -53.57 -28.69 13.24
N VAL A 428 -52.44 -29.19 12.73
CA VAL A 428 -52.02 -30.59 12.76
C VAL A 428 -50.60 -30.66 13.30
N ASP A 429 -50.42 -31.36 14.42
CA ASP A 429 -49.10 -31.71 14.96
C ASP A 429 -48.64 -33.05 14.36
N ILE A 430 -47.40 -33.09 13.89
CA ILE A 430 -46.68 -34.31 13.51
C ILE A 430 -45.61 -34.54 14.58
N ARG A 431 -45.74 -35.60 15.39
CA ARG A 431 -44.91 -35.85 16.58
C ARG A 431 -44.07 -37.12 16.42
N VAL A 432 -42.81 -37.04 16.83
CA VAL A 432 -41.81 -38.11 16.65
C VAL A 432 -41.01 -38.32 17.93
N GLY A 433 -41.10 -39.50 18.54
CA GLY A 433 -40.27 -39.94 19.66
C GLY A 433 -38.90 -40.41 19.17
N SER A 434 -37.92 -39.51 19.13
CA SER A 434 -36.58 -39.77 18.61
C SER A 434 -35.57 -38.90 19.33
N ARG A 435 -34.68 -39.53 20.10
CA ARG A 435 -33.52 -38.85 20.71
C ARG A 435 -32.56 -38.36 19.63
N GLU A 436 -32.38 -39.20 18.62
CA GLU A 436 -31.48 -39.00 17.48
C GLU A 436 -31.88 -37.75 16.68
N LEU A 437 -33.17 -37.60 16.35
CA LEU A 437 -33.71 -36.43 15.66
C LEU A 437 -33.73 -35.18 16.54
N VAL A 438 -33.98 -35.30 17.86
CA VAL A 438 -33.87 -34.18 18.79
C VAL A 438 -32.43 -33.66 18.85
N GLU A 439 -31.44 -34.53 18.99
CA GLU A 439 -30.02 -34.15 19.04
C GLU A 439 -29.57 -33.53 17.70
N PHE A 440 -29.95 -34.12 16.57
CA PHE A 440 -29.72 -33.56 15.23
C PHE A 440 -30.32 -32.15 15.05
N CYS A 441 -31.63 -31.99 15.31
CA CYS A 441 -32.30 -30.70 15.14
C CYS A 441 -31.79 -29.63 16.11
N LEU A 442 -31.44 -30.00 17.36
CA LEU A 442 -30.87 -29.07 18.33
C LEU A 442 -29.44 -28.64 17.96
N ARG A 443 -28.60 -29.56 17.46
CA ARG A 443 -27.24 -29.25 17.00
C ARG A 443 -27.25 -28.34 15.77
N HIS A 444 -28.04 -28.66 14.75
CA HIS A 444 -27.93 -28.04 13.43
C HIS A 444 -28.91 -26.88 13.17
N ALA A 445 -29.96 -26.73 13.99
CA ALA A 445 -30.97 -25.67 13.87
C ALA A 445 -31.33 -24.95 15.18
N GLY A 446 -30.83 -25.40 16.34
CA GLY A 446 -31.10 -24.80 17.65
C GLY A 446 -32.51 -25.06 18.21
N LYS A 447 -32.82 -24.41 19.34
CA LYS A 447 -34.10 -24.56 20.08
C LYS A 447 -34.87 -23.26 20.11
N GLY A 448 -36.18 -23.29 19.83
CA GLY A 448 -37.08 -22.15 20.00
C GLY A 448 -36.92 -21.02 18.97
N SER A 449 -38.01 -20.45 18.48
CA SER A 449 -38.01 -19.62 17.26
C SER A 449 -37.13 -18.36 17.27
N ALA A 450 -36.86 -17.77 18.44
CA ALA A 450 -35.96 -16.61 18.58
C ALA A 450 -34.47 -16.99 18.62
N THR A 451 -34.17 -18.25 18.88
CA THR A 451 -32.82 -18.81 19.12
C THR A 451 -32.47 -19.96 18.16
N LYS A 452 -33.28 -20.15 17.10
CA LYS A 452 -32.91 -20.98 15.94
C LYS A 452 -31.76 -20.33 15.19
N GLN A 453 -30.79 -21.12 14.76
CA GLN A 453 -29.64 -20.73 13.95
C GLN A 453 -29.07 -21.98 13.27
N LEU A 454 -28.48 -21.81 12.09
CA LEU A 454 -27.75 -22.89 11.41
C LEU A 454 -26.39 -23.10 12.06
N SER A 455 -25.93 -24.35 12.12
CA SER A 455 -24.58 -24.67 12.61
C SER A 455 -23.51 -24.46 11.53
N PRO A 456 -22.21 -24.39 11.90
CA PRO A 456 -21.12 -24.21 10.94
C PRO A 456 -21.07 -25.29 9.86
N GLU A 457 -21.41 -26.55 10.18
CA GLU A 457 -21.45 -27.64 9.20
C GLU A 457 -22.50 -27.42 8.11
N ILE A 458 -23.64 -26.80 8.45
CA ILE A 458 -24.69 -26.44 7.47
C ILE A 458 -24.32 -25.15 6.71
N MET A 459 -23.70 -24.19 7.39
CA MET A 459 -23.20 -22.95 6.77
C MET A 459 -21.98 -23.14 5.87
N ALA A 460 -21.31 -24.30 5.94
CA ALA A 460 -20.20 -24.65 5.05
C ALA A 460 -20.66 -25.22 3.69
N LEU A 461 -21.90 -25.74 3.60
CA LEU A 461 -22.38 -26.50 2.44
C LEU A 461 -22.39 -25.68 1.12
N PRO A 462 -22.16 -26.33 -0.03
CA PRO A 462 -22.24 -25.70 -1.34
C PRO A 462 -23.70 -25.32 -1.72
N PRO A 463 -23.89 -24.35 -2.64
CA PRO A 463 -25.21 -23.83 -3.00
C PRO A 463 -26.23 -24.87 -3.48
N GLU A 464 -25.76 -25.97 -4.09
CA GLU A 464 -26.64 -27.04 -4.57
C GLU A 464 -27.15 -27.93 -3.42
N GLN A 465 -26.30 -28.26 -2.45
CA GLN A 465 -26.68 -29.06 -1.27
C GLN A 465 -27.53 -28.28 -0.27
N ILE A 466 -27.41 -26.95 -0.17
CA ILE A 466 -28.26 -26.16 0.75
C ILE A 466 -29.68 -25.94 0.20
N LYS A 467 -29.90 -26.11 -1.12
CA LYS A 467 -31.18 -25.86 -1.78
C LYS A 467 -32.37 -26.63 -1.14
N PRO A 468 -32.29 -27.94 -0.84
CA PRO A 468 -33.43 -28.67 -0.29
C PRO A 468 -33.86 -28.15 1.08
N LEU A 469 -32.92 -27.69 1.91
CA LEU A 469 -33.19 -27.06 3.21
C LEU A 469 -33.94 -25.73 3.04
N LEU A 470 -33.48 -24.87 2.12
CA LEU A 470 -34.13 -23.58 1.86
C LEU A 470 -35.50 -23.74 1.18
N ASP A 471 -35.65 -24.70 0.27
CA ASP A 471 -36.94 -25.05 -0.34
C ASP A 471 -37.95 -25.47 0.75
N ALA A 472 -37.58 -26.40 1.64
CA ALA A 472 -38.46 -26.90 2.70
C ALA A 472 -38.77 -25.81 3.75
N TYR A 473 -37.79 -24.97 4.09
CA TYR A 473 -38.02 -23.82 4.95
C TYR A 473 -38.97 -22.79 4.31
N PHE A 474 -38.88 -22.58 2.99
CA PHE A 474 -39.79 -21.70 2.24
C PHE A 474 -41.20 -22.28 2.11
N ILE A 475 -41.35 -23.59 1.90
CA ILE A 475 -42.66 -24.26 1.91
C ILE A 475 -43.31 -24.15 3.30
N GLY A 476 -42.51 -24.20 4.36
CA GLY A 476 -42.96 -23.97 5.74
C GLY A 476 -43.39 -22.53 6.01
N ASP A 477 -42.45 -21.59 6.13
CA ASP A 477 -42.71 -20.22 6.64
C ASP A 477 -42.52 -19.11 5.58
N GLY A 478 -42.59 -19.48 4.30
CA GLY A 478 -42.56 -18.57 3.16
C GLY A 478 -43.93 -18.05 2.70
N ASN A 479 -43.91 -17.01 1.88
CA ASN A 479 -45.09 -16.45 1.21
C ASN A 479 -44.66 -15.81 -0.13
N VAL A 480 -45.52 -15.90 -1.16
CA VAL A 480 -45.32 -15.35 -2.50
C VAL A 480 -46.38 -14.27 -2.79
N CYS A 481 -45.95 -13.03 -2.94
CA CYS A 481 -46.79 -11.93 -3.40
C CYS A 481 -46.50 -11.63 -4.88
N VAL A 482 -47.38 -12.07 -5.77
CA VAL A 482 -47.31 -11.75 -7.21
C VAL A 482 -48.00 -10.41 -7.45
N LYS A 483 -47.27 -9.43 -8.02
CA LYS A 483 -47.85 -8.15 -8.45
C LYS A 483 -48.18 -8.18 -9.95
N LYS A 484 -49.11 -7.32 -10.39
CA LYS A 484 -49.49 -7.19 -11.81
C LYS A 484 -48.27 -6.84 -12.67
N GLY A 485 -47.65 -7.85 -13.30
CA GLY A 485 -46.46 -7.68 -14.16
C GLY A 485 -45.32 -8.68 -13.93
N ARG A 486 -45.61 -9.99 -13.90
CA ARG A 486 -44.66 -11.15 -13.88
C ARG A 486 -43.66 -11.26 -12.72
N SER A 487 -43.35 -10.21 -11.97
CA SER A 487 -42.42 -10.28 -10.83
C SER A 487 -43.10 -10.84 -9.57
N ALA A 488 -42.42 -11.79 -8.91
CA ALA A 488 -42.90 -12.44 -7.69
C ALA A 488 -42.03 -12.02 -6.50
N MET A 489 -42.61 -11.31 -5.53
CA MET A 489 -41.94 -11.00 -4.27
C MET A 489 -42.07 -12.21 -3.33
N LYS A 490 -40.95 -12.81 -2.97
CA LYS A 490 -40.89 -13.89 -1.97
C LYS A 490 -40.41 -13.32 -0.64
N GLN A 491 -40.98 -13.84 0.44
CA GLN A 491 -40.56 -13.50 1.80
C GLN A 491 -40.64 -14.72 2.71
N VAL A 492 -39.76 -14.81 3.70
CA VAL A 492 -39.84 -15.72 4.85
C VAL A 492 -39.82 -14.92 6.15
N SER A 493 -40.44 -15.45 7.21
CA SER A 493 -40.50 -14.76 8.51
C SER A 493 -39.85 -15.58 9.62
N THR A 494 -38.99 -14.95 10.43
CA THR A 494 -38.33 -15.58 11.59
C THR A 494 -38.32 -14.64 12.79
N ALA A 495 -38.16 -15.19 14.00
CA ALA A 495 -37.91 -14.42 15.23
C ALA A 495 -36.40 -14.34 15.58
N SER A 496 -35.53 -15.02 14.82
CA SER A 496 -34.07 -15.02 15.01
C SER A 496 -33.39 -14.15 13.96
N LEU A 497 -32.69 -13.10 14.40
CA LEU A 497 -31.88 -12.24 13.53
C LEU A 497 -30.66 -13.00 12.97
N THR A 498 -30.10 -13.92 13.75
CA THR A 498 -28.98 -14.79 13.32
C THR A 498 -29.42 -15.65 12.14
N LEU A 499 -30.57 -16.33 12.25
CA LEU A 499 -31.12 -17.13 11.16
C LEU A 499 -31.51 -16.25 9.96
N ALA A 500 -32.04 -15.05 10.18
CA ALA A 500 -32.36 -14.12 9.08
C ALA A 500 -31.12 -13.73 8.26
N ARG A 501 -29.97 -13.50 8.92
CA ARG A 501 -28.68 -13.20 8.27
C ARG A 501 -28.07 -14.43 7.60
N GLN A 502 -28.11 -15.60 8.25
CA GLN A 502 -27.66 -16.86 7.64
C GLN A 502 -28.46 -17.20 6.37
N ILE A 503 -29.79 -17.00 6.38
CA ILE A 503 -30.62 -17.17 5.17
C ILE A 503 -30.27 -16.13 4.11
N GLN A 504 -30.06 -14.86 4.47
CA GLN A 504 -29.62 -13.83 3.51
C GLN A 504 -28.29 -14.21 2.84
N GLU A 505 -27.32 -14.72 3.61
CA GLU A 505 -26.02 -15.13 3.10
C GLU A 505 -26.14 -16.35 2.18
N LEU A 506 -26.87 -17.39 2.58
CA LEU A 506 -27.07 -18.58 1.75
C LEU A 506 -27.83 -18.26 0.44
N LEU A 507 -28.83 -17.38 0.49
CA LEU A 507 -29.50 -16.86 -0.71
C LEU A 507 -28.52 -16.07 -1.59
N ALA A 508 -27.63 -15.26 -1.01
CA ALA A 508 -26.62 -14.51 -1.76
C ALA A 508 -25.66 -15.45 -2.51
N ARG A 509 -25.24 -16.58 -1.90
CA ARG A 509 -24.45 -17.64 -2.56
C ARG A 509 -25.19 -18.29 -3.74
N MET A 510 -26.52 -18.32 -3.70
CA MET A 510 -27.39 -18.79 -4.81
C MET A 510 -27.72 -17.68 -5.85
N GLY A 511 -27.04 -16.53 -5.83
CA GLY A 511 -27.32 -15.41 -6.75
C GLY A 511 -28.54 -14.56 -6.38
N VAL A 512 -29.08 -14.72 -5.16
CA VAL A 512 -30.30 -14.04 -4.70
C VAL A 512 -29.97 -13.07 -3.56
N TYR A 513 -29.73 -11.79 -3.88
CA TYR A 513 -29.65 -10.76 -2.84
C TYR A 513 -31.00 -10.54 -2.16
N ALA A 514 -31.13 -10.99 -0.92
CA ALA A 514 -32.28 -10.72 -0.06
C ALA A 514 -32.04 -9.51 0.85
N SER A 515 -33.12 -8.79 1.20
CA SER A 515 -33.11 -7.72 2.19
C SER A 515 -33.83 -8.17 3.46
N ILE A 516 -33.25 -7.87 4.63
CA ILE A 516 -33.84 -8.16 5.93
C ILE A 516 -34.58 -6.91 6.41
N LEU A 517 -35.85 -7.06 6.77
CA LEU A 517 -36.72 -6.00 7.29
C LEU A 517 -37.26 -6.39 8.67
N GLU A 518 -37.52 -5.42 9.55
CA GLU A 518 -38.18 -5.64 10.83
C GLU A 518 -39.69 -5.39 10.72
N ARG A 519 -40.49 -6.29 11.29
CA ARG A 519 -41.88 -6.03 11.68
C ARG A 519 -41.93 -6.02 13.21
N LYS A 520 -41.94 -4.82 13.79
CA LYS A 520 -41.98 -4.62 15.25
C LYS A 520 -43.24 -5.19 15.89
N SER A 521 -43.07 -5.54 17.17
CA SER A 521 -44.12 -6.02 18.06
C SER A 521 -45.26 -5.01 18.23
N GLY A 522 -46.44 -5.53 18.57
CA GLY A 522 -47.64 -4.71 18.72
C GLY A 522 -48.92 -5.54 18.65
N ASN A 523 -50.01 -4.96 19.13
CA ASN A 523 -51.31 -5.62 19.13
C ASN A 523 -51.83 -5.82 17.70
N ASP A 524 -52.63 -6.87 17.50
CA ASP A 524 -53.28 -7.24 16.24
C ASP A 524 -54.64 -7.85 16.54
N VAL A 525 -55.50 -7.92 15.52
CA VAL A 525 -56.74 -8.72 15.57
C VAL A 525 -56.69 -9.75 14.44
N ILE A 526 -56.61 -11.03 14.78
CA ILE A 526 -56.70 -12.13 13.81
C ILE A 526 -57.97 -12.93 14.13
N GLN A 527 -58.90 -13.02 13.18
CA GLN A 527 -60.18 -13.73 13.32
C GLN A 527 -60.93 -13.34 14.62
N GLY A 528 -61.01 -12.03 14.89
CA GLY A 528 -61.66 -11.47 16.09
C GLY A 528 -60.88 -11.60 17.41
N ARG A 529 -59.77 -12.36 17.45
CA ARG A 529 -58.93 -12.51 18.64
C ARG A 529 -57.86 -11.42 18.69
N GLN A 530 -57.81 -10.65 19.79
CA GLN A 530 -56.66 -9.80 20.08
C GLN A 530 -55.42 -10.67 20.35
N ILE A 531 -54.30 -10.33 19.70
CA ILE A 531 -53.00 -10.95 19.96
C ILE A 531 -51.91 -9.89 20.09
N ARG A 532 -50.92 -10.12 20.96
CA ARG A 532 -49.70 -9.32 21.02
C ARG A 532 -48.63 -9.97 20.14
N ARG A 533 -48.38 -9.41 18.96
CA ARG A 533 -47.28 -9.87 18.08
C ARG A 533 -45.95 -9.57 18.76
N LYS A 534 -45.03 -10.54 18.73
CA LYS A 534 -43.60 -10.31 18.97
C LYS A 534 -42.94 -9.76 17.70
N ASP A 535 -41.79 -9.13 17.85
CA ASP A 535 -40.96 -8.66 16.74
C ASP A 535 -40.57 -9.83 15.84
N ARG A 536 -40.53 -9.59 14.53
CA ARG A 536 -40.12 -10.57 13.53
C ARG A 536 -39.26 -9.93 12.45
N PHE A 537 -38.26 -10.68 12.01
CA PHE A 537 -37.47 -10.37 10.84
C PHE A 537 -38.13 -11.01 9.61
N LEU A 538 -38.16 -10.26 8.51
CA LEU A 538 -38.66 -10.67 7.21
C LEU A 538 -37.48 -10.66 6.25
N VAL A 539 -37.09 -11.82 5.73
CA VAL A 539 -36.07 -11.91 4.67
C VAL A 539 -36.83 -11.91 3.35
N VAL A 540 -36.63 -10.88 2.54
CA VAL A 540 -37.46 -10.56 1.37
C VAL A 540 -36.60 -10.42 0.11
N TRP A 541 -37.01 -11.07 -0.97
CA TRP A 541 -36.40 -10.94 -2.30
C TRP A 541 -37.48 -10.81 -3.39
N THR A 542 -37.08 -10.68 -4.65
CA THR A 542 -38.03 -10.60 -5.78
C THR A 542 -37.46 -11.27 -7.01
N GLU A 543 -38.13 -12.33 -7.45
CA GLU A 543 -37.82 -13.08 -8.66
C GLU A 543 -38.50 -12.46 -9.87
N ASN A 544 -37.96 -12.74 -11.08
CA ASN A 544 -38.48 -12.25 -12.36
C ASN A 544 -38.68 -10.73 -12.39
N LYS A 545 -37.75 -9.99 -11.75
CA LYS A 545 -37.81 -8.53 -11.62
C LYS A 545 -37.19 -7.85 -12.85
N ARG A 546 -38.02 -7.18 -13.67
CA ARG A 546 -37.57 -6.51 -14.92
C ARG A 546 -36.45 -5.49 -14.70
N TRP A 547 -36.39 -4.85 -13.53
CA TRP A 547 -35.33 -3.94 -13.11
C TRP A 547 -35.05 -4.09 -11.62
N SER A 548 -33.80 -4.38 -11.24
CA SER A 548 -33.38 -4.39 -9.83
C SER A 548 -32.78 -3.04 -9.41
N ALA A 549 -32.61 -2.86 -8.09
CA ALA A 549 -31.87 -1.73 -7.52
C ALA A 549 -30.42 -2.13 -7.23
N VAL A 550 -30.24 -3.31 -6.60
CA VAL A 550 -28.97 -4.05 -6.52
C VAL A 550 -28.58 -4.54 -7.92
N ARG A 551 -27.28 -4.69 -8.21
CA ARG A 551 -26.78 -5.49 -9.34
C ARG A 551 -26.06 -6.73 -8.83
N ASP A 552 -26.17 -7.82 -9.58
CA ASP A 552 -25.32 -9.00 -9.42
C ASP A 552 -24.18 -8.87 -10.43
N ALA A 553 -22.94 -8.90 -9.95
CA ALA A 553 -21.70 -8.72 -10.73
C ALA A 553 -20.87 -10.03 -10.77
N GLY A 554 -21.52 -11.20 -10.64
CA GLY A 554 -20.84 -12.49 -10.64
C GLY A 554 -20.43 -12.90 -9.23
N ASP A 555 -19.23 -12.54 -8.79
CA ASP A 555 -18.70 -12.92 -7.47
C ASP A 555 -19.28 -12.08 -6.31
N TYR A 556 -19.95 -10.96 -6.61
CA TYR A 556 -20.48 -10.03 -5.61
C TYR A 556 -21.74 -9.28 -6.08
N PHE A 557 -22.42 -8.62 -5.15
CA PHE A 557 -23.52 -7.70 -5.42
C PHE A 557 -23.09 -6.24 -5.21
N LEU A 558 -23.51 -5.36 -6.10
CA LEU A 558 -23.40 -3.91 -5.96
C LEU A 558 -24.71 -3.37 -5.36
N VAL A 559 -24.65 -2.99 -4.09
CA VAL A 559 -25.83 -2.68 -3.26
C VAL A 559 -25.92 -1.17 -3.02
N PRO A 560 -27.00 -0.48 -3.45
CA PRO A 560 -27.10 0.96 -3.26
C PRO A 560 -27.29 1.33 -1.78
N VAL A 561 -26.54 2.35 -1.36
CA VAL A 561 -26.69 3.06 -0.08
C VAL A 561 -28.02 3.80 -0.07
N LYS A 562 -28.84 3.59 0.96
CA LYS A 562 -30.20 4.14 1.09
C LYS A 562 -30.26 5.36 2.00
N ALA A 563 -29.41 5.40 3.03
CA ALA A 563 -29.20 6.57 3.88
C ALA A 563 -27.80 6.51 4.49
N ILE A 564 -27.30 7.66 4.92
CA ILE A 564 -26.07 7.80 5.72
C ILE A 564 -26.45 8.68 6.92
N ARG A 565 -25.94 8.35 8.11
CA ARG A 565 -26.17 9.13 9.34
C ARG A 565 -24.85 9.41 10.04
N ARG A 566 -24.77 10.54 10.75
CA ARG A 566 -23.70 10.84 11.70
C ARG A 566 -24.21 10.54 13.12
N ILE A 567 -23.43 9.79 13.89
CA ILE A 567 -23.79 9.36 15.25
C ILE A 567 -22.63 9.71 16.19
N PRO A 568 -22.78 10.69 17.09
CA PRO A 568 -21.77 10.99 18.10
C PRO A 568 -21.42 9.75 18.93
N TYR A 569 -20.13 9.52 19.13
CA TYR A 569 -19.59 8.36 19.84
C TYR A 569 -18.39 8.78 20.69
N ASP A 570 -18.16 8.07 21.79
CA ASP A 570 -17.04 8.23 22.70
C ASP A 570 -16.76 6.85 23.31
N GLY A 571 -15.63 6.23 22.94
CA GLY A 571 -15.33 4.84 23.28
C GLY A 571 -14.25 4.20 22.40
N LEU A 572 -14.03 2.89 22.52
CA LEU A 572 -12.97 2.19 21.78
C LEU A 572 -13.29 1.95 20.30
N VAL A 573 -12.25 2.04 19.49
CA VAL A 573 -12.21 1.64 18.08
C VAL A 573 -11.10 0.60 17.87
N PHE A 574 -11.40 -0.43 17.08
CA PHE A 574 -10.62 -1.61 16.73
C PHE A 574 -10.30 -1.59 15.22
N ASN A 575 -9.36 -2.39 14.74
CA ASN A 575 -9.20 -2.69 13.30
C ASN A 575 -8.57 -4.08 13.14
N LEU A 576 -8.75 -4.73 11.98
CA LEU A 576 -8.18 -6.05 11.70
C LEU A 576 -7.15 -5.96 10.58
N HIS A 577 -5.97 -6.55 10.77
CA HIS A 577 -5.04 -6.86 9.70
C HIS A 577 -5.26 -8.32 9.28
N VAL A 578 -5.48 -8.58 7.99
CA VAL A 578 -5.92 -9.88 7.47
C VAL A 578 -5.01 -10.35 6.33
N GLU A 579 -4.80 -11.66 6.20
CA GLU A 579 -4.09 -12.23 5.05
C GLU A 579 -4.75 -11.85 3.72
N HIS A 580 -3.96 -11.68 2.66
CA HIS A 580 -4.37 -11.01 1.42
C HIS A 580 -5.65 -11.61 0.76
N PRO A 581 -6.60 -10.78 0.30
CA PRO A 581 -6.61 -9.30 0.33
C PRO A 581 -6.88 -8.75 1.74
N ASN A 582 -6.20 -7.65 2.10
CA ASN A 582 -6.16 -7.09 3.45
C ASN A 582 -7.43 -6.29 3.80
N ALA A 583 -8.56 -6.99 3.71
CA ALA A 583 -9.90 -6.44 3.79
C ALA A 583 -10.87 -7.50 4.34
N TYR A 584 -11.93 -7.07 5.04
CA TYR A 584 -12.85 -7.97 5.74
C TYR A 584 -14.30 -7.50 5.69
N LEU A 585 -15.25 -8.41 5.98
CA LEU A 585 -16.68 -8.13 5.87
C LEU A 585 -17.28 -7.60 7.17
N VAL A 586 -17.55 -6.28 7.24
CA VAL A 586 -18.39 -5.65 8.27
C VAL A 586 -19.86 -5.66 7.83
N ARG A 587 -20.72 -6.36 8.58
CA ARG A 587 -22.17 -6.59 8.30
C ARG A 587 -22.54 -7.16 6.92
N GLY A 588 -21.54 -7.57 6.12
CA GLY A 588 -21.69 -8.07 4.75
C GLY A 588 -20.98 -7.24 3.69
N PHE A 589 -20.34 -6.13 4.07
CA PHE A 589 -19.67 -5.19 3.17
C PHE A 589 -18.17 -5.11 3.43
N VAL A 590 -17.38 -4.90 2.38
CA VAL A 590 -15.91 -4.96 2.43
C VAL A 590 -15.31 -3.66 2.98
N ALA A 591 -14.37 -3.79 3.92
CA ALA A 591 -13.62 -2.72 4.58
C ALA A 591 -12.10 -3.05 4.63
N HIS A 592 -11.17 -2.08 4.68
CA HIS A 592 -9.71 -2.28 4.39
C HIS A 592 -8.75 -1.45 5.30
N ASN A 593 -7.47 -1.82 5.43
CA ASN A 593 -6.45 -1.09 6.23
C ASN A 593 -5.70 0.05 5.46
N CYS A 594 -4.62 0.64 6.03
CA CYS A 594 -4.03 1.90 5.55
C CYS A 594 -2.47 1.98 5.71
N THR A 595 -1.71 2.44 4.68
CA THR A 595 -0.27 2.89 4.67
C THR A 595 0.22 3.32 3.24
N ALA A 596 1.44 3.89 3.09
CA ALA A 596 1.90 4.80 1.99
C ALA A 596 3.29 4.52 1.25
N PRO A 597 3.70 5.25 0.15
CA PRO A 597 4.65 4.74 -0.90
C PRO A 597 5.71 5.67 -1.65
N ILE A 598 6.30 5.16 -2.77
CA ILE A 598 7.64 5.33 -3.45
C ILE A 598 7.76 6.32 -4.67
N TYR A 599 8.99 6.73 -5.10
CA TYR A 599 9.32 7.71 -6.20
C TYR A 599 10.43 7.36 -7.25
N SER A 600 10.63 8.24 -8.25
CA SER A 600 11.26 7.98 -9.58
C SER A 600 12.60 8.68 -9.97
N THR A 601 13.09 9.70 -9.27
CA THR A 601 14.33 10.45 -9.65
C THR A 601 15.25 10.70 -8.45
N ASN A 602 16.49 11.14 -8.69
CA ASN A 602 17.42 11.50 -7.61
C ASN A 602 16.89 12.73 -6.86
N SER A 603 16.43 12.53 -5.63
CA SER A 603 15.80 13.57 -4.79
C SER A 603 16.52 13.70 -3.45
N LEU A 604 16.55 14.92 -2.91
CA LEU A 604 17.24 15.22 -1.64
C LEU A 604 16.21 15.46 -0.54
N HIS A 605 16.17 14.62 0.49
CA HIS A 605 15.45 14.89 1.73
C HIS A 605 16.45 15.32 2.81
N SER A 606 16.38 16.59 3.23
CA SER A 606 17.35 17.24 4.12
C SER A 606 16.64 17.94 5.28
N ALA A 607 15.96 17.14 6.10
CA ALA A 607 15.20 17.57 7.27
C ALA A 607 16.07 18.07 8.44
N VAL A 608 15.53 19.02 9.20
CA VAL A 608 16.08 19.50 10.48
C VAL A 608 15.02 19.40 11.57
N VAL A 609 15.35 18.80 12.72
CA VAL A 609 14.43 18.66 13.87
C VAL A 609 15.10 19.17 15.15
N GLU A 610 14.56 20.23 15.74
CA GLU A 610 15.01 20.85 16.99
C GLU A 610 13.99 20.57 18.11
N LEU A 611 14.42 19.95 19.21
CA LEU A 611 13.58 19.71 20.40
C LEU A 611 14.14 20.46 21.62
N ILE A 612 13.28 21.08 22.43
CA ILE A 612 13.65 21.76 23.67
C ILE A 612 12.71 21.30 24.78
N ALA A 613 13.21 20.46 25.69
CA ALA A 613 12.50 19.97 26.87
C ALA A 613 12.99 20.71 28.12
N LYS A 614 12.21 21.68 28.59
CA LYS A 614 12.43 22.48 29.81
C LYS A 614 12.31 21.60 31.08
N PRO A 615 12.59 22.09 32.30
CA PRO A 615 12.69 21.23 33.48
C PRO A 615 11.47 20.32 33.70
N GLY A 616 11.70 19.04 34.00
CA GLY A 616 10.68 18.01 34.17
C GLY A 616 9.89 17.63 32.89
N ALA A 617 10.06 18.31 31.77
CA ALA A 617 9.28 18.06 30.55
C ALA A 617 9.72 16.78 29.82
N THR A 618 8.81 16.16 29.06
CA THR A 618 9.08 14.92 28.31
C THR A 618 8.60 15.00 26.85
N ILE A 619 9.52 14.80 25.90
CA ILE A 619 9.23 14.76 24.45
C ILE A 619 9.53 13.35 23.89
N ARG A 620 8.55 12.74 23.21
CA ARG A 620 8.73 11.47 22.50
C ARG A 620 8.51 11.63 20.99
N TYR A 621 9.58 11.53 20.21
CA TYR A 621 9.59 11.75 18.76
C TYR A 621 9.79 10.45 17.99
N THR A 622 8.70 9.88 17.47
CA THR A 622 8.72 8.69 16.63
C THR A 622 8.85 9.08 15.15
N THR A 623 9.68 8.36 14.39
CA THR A 623 9.72 8.48 12.93
C THR A 623 9.71 7.08 12.31
N LEU A 624 9.03 6.91 11.18
CA LEU A 624 9.22 5.77 10.28
C LEU A 624 9.52 6.34 8.90
N GLN A 625 10.51 5.77 8.22
CA GLN A 625 10.93 6.19 6.88
C GLN A 625 10.98 4.95 5.98
N ASN A 626 10.59 5.13 4.72
CA ASN A 626 10.62 4.09 3.70
C ASN A 626 10.90 4.77 2.35
N TRP A 627 12.17 5.05 2.09
CA TRP A 627 12.59 5.84 0.94
C TRP A 627 12.74 5.00 -0.31
N SER A 628 12.51 5.62 -1.46
CA SER A 628 12.83 5.03 -2.74
C SER A 628 14.34 5.00 -2.98
N HIS A 629 14.75 4.03 -3.81
CA HIS A 629 16.13 3.66 -4.19
C HIS A 629 17.04 4.76 -4.78
N ASN A 630 16.55 6.00 -4.82
CA ASN A 630 17.10 7.19 -5.46
C ASN A 630 17.07 8.43 -4.52
N VAL A 631 16.65 8.31 -3.26
CA VAL A 631 16.61 9.44 -2.32
C VAL A 631 17.90 9.53 -1.50
N TYR A 632 18.53 10.71 -1.49
CA TYR A 632 19.54 11.06 -0.49
C TYR A 632 18.83 11.54 0.78
N ASN A 633 18.84 10.71 1.83
CA ASN A 633 18.22 11.00 3.13
C ASN A 633 19.29 11.52 4.11
N LEU A 634 19.42 12.85 4.26
CA LEU A 634 20.52 13.53 4.97
C LEU A 634 20.00 14.41 6.11
N VAL A 635 19.70 13.80 7.27
CA VAL A 635 18.84 14.43 8.30
C VAL A 635 19.60 14.81 9.57
N THR A 636 19.37 16.04 10.06
CA THR A 636 19.92 16.54 11.34
C THR A 636 18.82 16.64 12.40
N LYS A 637 18.76 15.71 13.37
CA LYS A 637 17.83 15.77 14.51
C LYS A 637 18.59 16.06 15.81
N ARG A 638 18.19 17.02 16.64
CA ARG A 638 18.83 17.33 17.95
C ARG A 638 17.83 17.83 18.98
N GLY A 639 18.02 17.44 20.23
CA GLY A 639 17.24 17.90 21.37
C GLY A 639 18.09 18.45 22.51
N VAL A 640 17.53 19.34 23.33
CA VAL A 640 18.09 19.85 24.58
C VAL A 640 17.17 19.50 25.74
N ALA A 641 17.70 18.83 26.77
CA ALA A 641 16.98 18.44 27.98
C ALA A 641 17.55 19.19 29.20
N TYR A 642 16.69 19.96 29.86
CA TYR A 642 16.96 20.69 31.11
C TYR A 642 16.66 19.82 32.36
N GLU A 643 16.64 20.38 33.58
CA GLU A 643 16.67 19.60 34.83
C GLU A 643 15.54 18.57 34.93
N ASP A 644 15.89 17.31 35.18
CA ASP A 644 15.01 16.12 35.17
C ASP A 644 14.21 15.83 33.88
N ALA A 645 14.35 16.63 32.81
CA ALA A 645 13.63 16.48 31.56
C ALA A 645 14.05 15.24 30.75
N LYS A 646 13.19 14.74 29.84
CA LYS A 646 13.44 13.55 29.00
C LYS A 646 13.16 13.76 27.51
N ILE A 647 14.04 13.25 26.64
CA ILE A 647 13.86 13.22 25.17
C ILE A 647 14.06 11.79 24.63
N ILE A 648 13.20 11.33 23.69
CA ILE A 648 13.16 9.96 23.13
C ILE A 648 13.02 9.98 21.57
N TRP A 649 13.73 9.12 20.81
CA TRP A 649 13.78 9.06 19.30
C TRP A 649 13.65 7.63 18.65
N VAL A 650 13.09 7.45 17.40
CA VAL A 650 12.82 6.16 16.64
C VAL A 650 12.85 6.25 15.03
N ASP A 651 13.26 5.25 14.12
CA ASP A 651 13.46 5.32 12.57
C ASP A 651 13.56 3.96 11.64
N ALA A 652 13.54 3.92 10.23
CA ALA A 652 13.60 2.69 9.24
C ALA A 652 13.95 2.81 7.64
N ASN A 653 13.97 1.75 6.71
CA ASN A 653 14.20 1.70 5.15
C ASN A 653 14.04 0.32 4.25
N ILE A 654 14.05 0.22 2.83
CA ILE A 654 13.69 -0.97 1.85
C ILE A 654 14.20 -1.07 0.28
N GLY A 655 14.13 -2.22 -0.54
CA GLY A 655 13.87 -2.39 -2.10
C GLY A 655 14.40 -3.61 -3.07
N CYS A 656 13.84 -3.97 -4.32
CA CYS A 656 14.23 -5.12 -5.33
C CYS A 656 13.70 -5.25 -6.89
N VAL A 657 14.07 -6.26 -7.80
CA VAL A 657 14.07 -6.29 -9.38
C VAL A 657 13.30 -7.41 -10.33
N CYS A 658 13.81 -8.19 -11.37
CA CYS A 658 13.12 -8.86 -12.62
C CYS A 658 13.61 -10.24 -13.35
N GLU A 659 12.80 -11.18 -13.96
CA GLU A 659 13.15 -12.60 -14.48
C GLU A 659 13.03 -12.92 -16.01
N GLY A 660 13.61 -14.07 -16.44
CA GLY A 660 13.05 -15.05 -17.43
C GLY A 660 13.97 -15.35 -18.61
N GLU A 661 15.15 -14.77 -18.56
CA GLU A 661 15.77 -14.16 -19.72
C GLU A 661 17.22 -14.59 -19.86
N LEU A 662 17.69 -14.72 -21.09
CA LEU A 662 18.97 -15.35 -21.35
C LEU A 662 20.12 -14.34 -21.19
N VAL A 663 20.78 -14.39 -20.04
CA VAL A 663 22.00 -13.64 -19.74
C VAL A 663 23.16 -14.22 -20.55
N TYR A 664 24.00 -13.34 -21.09
CA TYR A 664 25.18 -13.75 -21.85
C TYR A 664 26.36 -13.97 -20.87
N THR A 665 26.67 -15.23 -20.61
CA THR A 665 27.77 -15.69 -19.77
C THR A 665 29.03 -15.98 -20.60
N GLU A 666 30.15 -16.26 -19.93
CA GLU A 666 31.36 -16.84 -20.54
C GLU A 666 31.15 -18.26 -21.12
N HIS A 667 30.04 -18.93 -20.77
CA HIS A 667 29.66 -20.25 -21.27
C HIS A 667 28.54 -20.21 -22.32
N GLY A 668 28.00 -19.03 -22.64
CA GLY A 668 26.94 -18.85 -23.64
C GLY A 668 25.71 -18.15 -23.08
N ARG A 669 24.52 -18.55 -23.54
CA ARG A 669 23.25 -17.93 -23.14
C ARG A 669 22.59 -18.75 -22.03
N THR A 670 22.57 -18.21 -20.80
CA THR A 670 22.07 -18.89 -19.60
C THR A 670 20.83 -18.15 -19.07
N PRO A 671 19.70 -18.82 -18.78
CA PRO A 671 18.55 -18.17 -18.14
C PRO A 671 18.94 -17.51 -16.82
N ILE A 672 18.42 -16.31 -16.53
CA ILE A 672 18.83 -15.51 -15.36
C ILE A 672 18.63 -16.27 -14.04
N GLU A 673 17.55 -17.04 -13.91
CA GLU A 673 17.23 -17.94 -12.80
C GLU A 673 18.20 -19.14 -12.65
N ALA A 674 19.04 -19.38 -13.66
CA ALA A 674 20.07 -20.42 -13.72
C ALA A 674 21.50 -19.86 -13.82
N VAL A 675 21.70 -18.54 -13.71
CA VAL A 675 23.03 -17.93 -13.59
C VAL A 675 23.49 -18.03 -12.14
N GLU A 676 24.57 -18.74 -11.87
CA GLU A 676 25.09 -18.97 -10.51
C GLU A 676 26.25 -18.01 -10.18
N PRO A 677 26.46 -17.65 -8.90
CA PRO A 677 27.61 -16.86 -8.47
C PRO A 677 28.95 -17.42 -8.97
N GLY A 678 29.88 -16.53 -9.32
CA GLY A 678 31.15 -16.86 -9.97
C GLY A 678 31.09 -16.98 -11.49
N THR A 679 29.91 -17.26 -12.09
CA THR A 679 29.72 -17.25 -13.55
C THR A 679 30.00 -15.85 -14.08
N LYS A 680 30.96 -15.67 -15.02
CA LYS A 680 31.17 -14.35 -15.63
C LYS A 680 30.09 -14.06 -16.66
N VAL A 681 29.58 -12.83 -16.65
CA VAL A 681 28.63 -12.30 -17.63
C VAL A 681 29.21 -11.12 -18.38
N TRP A 682 28.75 -10.92 -19.60
CA TRP A 682 29.09 -9.76 -20.40
C TRP A 682 28.42 -8.51 -19.81
N SER A 683 29.23 -7.49 -19.57
CA SER A 683 28.84 -6.19 -19.05
C SER A 683 29.51 -5.09 -19.87
N PHE A 684 29.03 -3.85 -19.77
CA PHE A 684 29.61 -2.69 -20.43
C PHE A 684 30.37 -1.84 -19.39
N ASP A 685 31.65 -1.66 -19.59
CA ASP A 685 32.45 -0.70 -18.82
C ASP A 685 32.24 0.69 -19.45
N GLU A 686 31.49 1.56 -18.77
CA GLU A 686 31.19 2.92 -19.26
C GLU A 686 32.41 3.84 -19.29
N ALA A 687 33.45 3.56 -18.50
CA ALA A 687 34.67 4.36 -18.45
C ALA A 687 35.61 4.03 -19.63
N THR A 688 35.75 2.75 -19.98
CA THR A 688 36.53 2.33 -21.16
C THR A 688 35.71 2.20 -22.45
N LYS A 689 34.37 2.27 -22.36
CA LYS A 689 33.38 2.06 -23.43
C LYS A 689 33.52 0.71 -24.14
N ARG A 690 33.77 -0.37 -23.38
CA ARG A 690 34.02 -1.72 -23.93
C ARG A 690 33.19 -2.79 -23.23
N TRP A 691 32.91 -3.87 -23.95
CA TRP A 691 32.31 -5.07 -23.37
C TRP A 691 33.35 -5.88 -22.61
N VAL A 692 33.05 -6.22 -21.36
CA VAL A 692 33.94 -6.96 -20.45
C VAL A 692 33.19 -8.08 -19.73
N LEU A 693 33.82 -9.24 -19.62
CA LEU A 693 33.35 -10.34 -18.77
C LEU A 693 33.65 -10.02 -17.31
N ARG A 694 32.61 -10.00 -16.47
CA ARG A 694 32.69 -9.78 -15.01
C ARG A 694 31.96 -10.88 -14.26
N PRO A 695 32.53 -11.42 -13.15
CA PRO A 695 31.84 -12.42 -12.35
C PRO A 695 30.54 -11.86 -11.77
N VAL A 696 29.49 -12.67 -11.85
CA VAL A 696 28.27 -12.48 -11.06
C VAL A 696 28.62 -12.75 -9.61
N VAL A 697 28.44 -11.75 -8.76
CA VAL A 697 28.66 -11.82 -7.31
C VAL A 697 27.48 -12.52 -6.64
N ALA A 698 26.25 -12.19 -7.06
CA ALA A 698 25.02 -12.80 -6.54
C ALA A 698 23.90 -12.79 -7.59
N ARG A 699 22.99 -13.78 -7.50
CA ARG A 699 21.69 -13.78 -8.18
C ARG A 699 20.58 -13.64 -7.13
N LYS A 700 19.85 -12.53 -7.14
CA LYS A 700 18.69 -12.34 -6.26
C LYS A 700 17.43 -12.92 -6.85
N PHE A 701 16.48 -13.31 -6.00
CA PHE A 701 15.06 -13.32 -6.32
C PHE A 701 14.40 -12.00 -5.90
N SER A 702 13.23 -11.67 -6.43
CA SER A 702 12.62 -10.33 -6.33
C SER A 702 11.09 -10.30 -6.33
N GLY A 703 10.43 -11.47 -6.29
CA GLY A 703 8.95 -11.61 -6.22
C GLY A 703 8.28 -11.91 -7.57
N LEU A 704 6.96 -11.71 -7.66
CA LEU A 704 6.18 -11.77 -8.91
C LEU A 704 5.86 -10.33 -9.36
N LYS A 705 6.16 -9.94 -10.61
CA LYS A 705 5.90 -8.56 -11.10
C LYS A 705 5.37 -8.55 -12.54
N GLN A 706 4.76 -7.44 -12.94
CA GLN A 706 4.34 -7.21 -14.32
C GLN A 706 5.57 -6.96 -15.21
N VAL A 707 5.73 -7.80 -16.24
CA VAL A 707 6.87 -7.74 -17.16
C VAL A 707 6.41 -7.25 -18.54
N TYR A 708 7.30 -6.61 -19.29
CA TYR A 708 7.03 -6.04 -20.62
C TYR A 708 7.99 -6.66 -21.64
N GLU A 709 7.44 -7.24 -22.69
CA GLU A 709 8.18 -7.73 -23.86
C GLU A 709 8.59 -6.54 -24.73
N VAL A 710 9.90 -6.37 -24.92
CA VAL A 710 10.50 -5.35 -25.76
C VAL A 710 11.11 -6.02 -26.98
N VAL A 711 10.71 -5.59 -28.17
CA VAL A 711 11.13 -6.14 -29.47
C VAL A 711 12.02 -5.12 -30.18
N PHE A 712 13.20 -5.53 -30.64
CA PHE A 712 14.21 -4.64 -31.22
C PHE A 712 14.42 -4.86 -32.73
N SER A 713 14.98 -3.87 -33.41
CA SER A 713 15.09 -3.80 -34.88
C SER A 713 16.04 -4.84 -35.48
N ASN A 714 16.91 -5.42 -34.65
CA ASN A 714 17.78 -6.55 -34.99
C ASN A 714 17.08 -7.92 -34.80
N GLY A 715 15.82 -7.95 -34.38
CA GLY A 715 15.05 -9.17 -34.10
C GLY A 715 15.27 -9.77 -32.71
N ARG A 716 16.10 -9.16 -31.85
CA ARG A 716 16.22 -9.56 -30.43
C ARG A 716 14.97 -9.15 -29.65
N THR A 717 14.69 -9.86 -28.57
CA THR A 717 13.57 -9.60 -27.65
C THR A 717 14.02 -9.81 -26.21
N VAL A 718 13.63 -8.92 -25.29
CA VAL A 718 13.85 -9.11 -23.84
C VAL A 718 12.58 -8.74 -23.06
N ARG A 719 12.33 -9.42 -21.94
CA ARG A 719 11.21 -9.19 -21.03
C ARG A 719 11.72 -8.61 -19.71
N LEU A 720 11.32 -7.38 -19.38
CA LEU A 720 11.77 -6.64 -18.19
C LEU A 720 10.66 -5.81 -17.53
N THR A 721 10.85 -5.38 -16.29
CA THR A 721 9.95 -4.43 -15.60
C THR A 721 10.06 -3.03 -16.20
N ASP A 722 8.99 -2.24 -16.08
CA ASP A 722 8.87 -0.88 -16.65
C ASP A 722 9.86 0.14 -16.07
N ASN A 723 10.28 -0.07 -14.83
CA ASN A 723 11.31 0.72 -14.15
C ASN A 723 12.75 0.36 -14.59
N HIS A 724 12.95 -0.72 -15.35
CA HIS A 724 14.29 -1.24 -15.60
C HIS A 724 15.04 -0.42 -16.66
N PRO A 725 16.25 0.10 -16.37
CA PRO A 725 16.97 0.99 -17.28
C PRO A 725 17.71 0.26 -18.41
N LEU A 726 17.58 0.75 -19.63
CA LEU A 726 18.42 0.40 -20.78
C LEU A 726 19.36 1.58 -21.09
N LEU A 727 20.58 1.28 -21.56
CA LEU A 727 21.53 2.32 -21.97
C LEU A 727 21.17 2.86 -23.37
N ALA A 728 20.39 3.94 -23.37
CA ALA A 728 19.77 4.52 -24.56
C ALA A 728 20.58 5.69 -25.13
N ILE A 729 20.49 5.90 -26.45
CA ILE A 729 21.08 7.04 -27.13
C ILE A 729 20.04 8.16 -27.16
N ARG A 730 20.26 9.22 -26.37
CA ARG A 730 19.37 10.38 -26.30
C ARG A 730 19.99 11.58 -27.03
N TYR A 731 19.14 12.35 -27.71
CA TYR A 731 19.57 13.59 -28.39
C TYR A 731 19.42 14.79 -27.44
N ASP A 732 20.54 15.44 -27.16
CA ASP A 732 20.62 16.67 -26.39
C ASP A 732 20.79 17.87 -27.35
N PRO A 733 19.74 18.70 -27.55
CA PRO A 733 19.83 19.86 -28.42
C PRO A 733 20.65 21.01 -27.83
N THR A 734 20.92 21.00 -26.52
CA THR A 734 21.62 22.08 -25.79
C THR A 734 23.14 21.98 -25.94
N ARG A 735 23.67 20.77 -26.17
CA ARG A 735 25.09 20.55 -26.41
C ARG A 735 25.60 21.23 -27.71
N PRO A 736 26.84 21.74 -27.72
CA PRO A 736 27.52 22.16 -28.94
C PRO A 736 27.57 21.01 -29.95
N LYS A 737 27.53 21.34 -31.26
CA LYS A 737 27.62 20.31 -32.31
C LYS A 737 28.91 19.50 -32.23
N GLU A 738 30.02 20.16 -31.89
CA GLU A 738 31.35 19.55 -31.71
C GLU A 738 31.40 18.55 -30.54
N SER A 739 30.62 18.76 -29.48
CA SER A 739 30.63 17.92 -28.27
C SER A 739 29.86 16.60 -28.39
N GLY A 740 29.30 16.31 -29.57
CA GLY A 740 28.32 15.25 -29.76
C GLY A 740 26.97 15.60 -29.13
N ARG A 741 25.95 15.84 -29.97
CA ARG A 741 24.56 16.03 -29.52
C ARG A 741 23.83 14.73 -29.16
N TYR A 742 24.51 13.60 -29.22
CA TYR A 742 24.00 12.33 -28.73
C TYR A 742 24.77 11.96 -27.46
N THR A 743 24.06 11.46 -26.46
CA THR A 743 24.64 10.95 -25.21
C THR A 743 24.09 9.56 -24.91
N LEU A 744 24.90 8.73 -24.25
CA LEU A 744 24.43 7.50 -23.63
C LEU A 744 23.79 7.86 -22.30
N ARG A 745 22.57 7.38 -22.06
CA ARG A 745 21.84 7.60 -20.82
C ARG A 745 21.00 6.38 -20.45
N TRP A 746 21.27 5.85 -19.26
CA TRP A 746 20.39 4.91 -18.58
C TRP A 746 18.97 5.46 -18.51
N THR A 747 18.06 4.80 -19.20
CA THR A 747 16.68 5.24 -19.41
C THR A 747 15.74 4.07 -19.10
N PRO A 748 14.83 4.18 -18.12
CA PRO A 748 13.89 3.10 -17.81
C PRO A 748 12.96 2.82 -18.99
N LEU A 749 12.54 1.56 -19.17
CA LEU A 749 11.68 1.15 -20.28
C LEU A 749 10.40 1.99 -20.40
N SER A 750 9.80 2.37 -19.27
CA SER A 750 8.66 3.29 -19.17
C SER A 750 8.87 4.65 -19.85
N GLN A 751 10.12 5.10 -20.03
CA GLN A 751 10.49 6.34 -20.72
C GLN A 751 10.99 6.12 -22.16
N LEU A 752 11.04 4.87 -22.63
CA LEU A 752 11.44 4.51 -23.99
C LEU A 752 10.23 4.23 -24.87
N THR A 753 10.35 4.59 -26.14
CA THR A 753 9.24 4.56 -27.11
C THR A 753 9.62 3.79 -28.37
N VAL A 754 8.61 3.40 -29.17
CA VAL A 754 8.86 2.72 -30.45
C VAL A 754 9.55 3.71 -31.41
N GLY A 755 10.81 3.42 -31.72
CA GLY A 755 11.74 4.28 -32.46
C GLY A 755 13.02 4.62 -31.68
N ASP A 756 12.99 4.61 -30.34
CA ASP A 756 14.15 4.94 -29.51
C ASP A 756 15.29 3.95 -29.71
N ALA A 757 16.52 4.48 -29.72
CA ALA A 757 17.76 3.74 -29.97
C ALA A 757 18.44 3.33 -28.65
N VAL A 758 18.85 2.06 -28.55
CA VAL A 758 19.66 1.54 -27.44
C VAL A 758 20.94 0.89 -27.96
N ILE A 759 21.99 0.87 -27.12
CA ILE A 759 23.23 0.18 -27.46
C ILE A 759 23.12 -1.32 -27.20
N VAL A 760 23.79 -2.10 -28.04
CA VAL A 760 23.84 -3.57 -27.98
C VAL A 760 25.19 -4.06 -28.51
N PRO A 761 25.75 -5.17 -28.04
CA PRO A 761 26.96 -5.72 -28.64
C PRO A 761 26.66 -6.25 -30.06
N THR A 762 27.52 -5.89 -31.03
CA THR A 762 27.43 -6.39 -32.42
C THR A 762 27.86 -7.86 -32.52
N ALA A 763 28.85 -8.27 -31.73
CA ALA A 763 29.32 -9.64 -31.62
C ALA A 763 29.68 -9.96 -30.17
N LEU A 764 29.19 -11.09 -29.64
CA LEU A 764 29.70 -11.70 -28.42
C LEU A 764 30.16 -13.14 -28.73
N PRO A 765 31.22 -13.68 -28.07
CA PRO A 765 31.90 -14.89 -28.54
C PRO A 765 31.10 -16.20 -28.54
N SER A 766 29.87 -16.21 -28.02
CA SER A 766 28.98 -17.37 -28.02
C SER A 766 28.15 -17.53 -29.31
N GLU A 767 28.15 -16.55 -30.22
CA GLU A 767 27.54 -16.72 -31.54
C GLU A 767 28.53 -17.45 -32.47
N GLY A 768 28.41 -18.78 -32.49
CA GLY A 768 29.29 -19.68 -33.25
C GLY A 768 29.34 -19.36 -34.75
N GLN A 769 30.45 -19.77 -35.37
CA GLN A 769 30.83 -19.38 -36.74
C GLN A 769 29.69 -19.58 -37.75
N LEU A 770 29.34 -18.51 -38.47
CA LEU A 770 28.19 -18.45 -39.40
C LEU A 770 28.25 -19.54 -40.49
N PHE A 771 27.51 -20.63 -40.26
CA PHE A 771 27.36 -21.70 -41.25
C PHE A 771 26.55 -21.20 -42.45
N ARG A 772 27.21 -21.02 -43.60
CA ARG A 772 26.51 -20.67 -44.85
C ARG A 772 25.66 -21.85 -45.31
N LEU A 773 24.36 -21.81 -45.03
CA LEU A 773 23.39 -22.62 -45.75
C LEU A 773 23.53 -22.36 -47.26
N ALA A 774 23.67 -23.43 -48.04
CA ALA A 774 23.69 -23.33 -49.50
C ALA A 774 22.36 -22.73 -49.97
N ARG A 775 22.42 -21.71 -50.83
CA ARG A 775 21.20 -21.04 -51.33
C ARG A 775 20.34 -22.04 -52.12
N PRO A 776 19.05 -22.24 -51.79
CA PRO A 776 18.15 -22.99 -52.65
C PRO A 776 17.99 -22.23 -53.98
N ASN A 777 18.14 -22.94 -55.09
CA ASN A 777 18.20 -22.34 -56.42
C ASN A 777 16.77 -22.12 -56.96
N LEU A 778 16.23 -20.92 -56.74
CA LEU A 778 14.87 -20.53 -57.17
C LEU A 778 14.90 -19.82 -58.53
N PRO A 779 14.06 -20.21 -59.51
CA PRO A 779 14.08 -19.61 -60.85
C PRO A 779 13.55 -18.17 -60.85
N GLU A 780 14.24 -17.27 -61.57
CA GLU A 780 14.02 -15.81 -61.53
C GLU A 780 12.70 -15.28 -62.12
N LYS A 781 11.82 -16.15 -62.65
CA LYS A 781 10.56 -15.76 -63.27
C LYS A 781 9.43 -16.73 -62.94
N VAL A 782 8.37 -16.19 -62.33
CA VAL A 782 7.03 -16.77 -62.33
C VAL A 782 6.13 -15.81 -63.09
N VAL A 783 5.45 -16.29 -64.13
CA VAL A 783 4.47 -15.51 -64.90
C VAL A 783 3.08 -16.00 -64.52
N GLY A 784 2.31 -15.15 -63.84
CA GLY A 784 0.90 -15.40 -63.56
C GLY A 784 0.03 -14.82 -64.68
N ARG A 785 -0.87 -15.64 -65.22
CA ARG A 785 -2.04 -15.18 -65.99
C ARG A 785 -3.25 -15.18 -65.09
N ASP A 786 -4.09 -14.16 -65.21
CA ASP A 786 -5.41 -14.18 -64.57
C ASP A 786 -6.40 -15.06 -65.37
N GLN A 787 -7.62 -15.23 -64.83
CA GLN A 787 -8.69 -16.01 -65.48
C GLN A 787 -9.25 -15.36 -66.76
N ARG A 788 -8.66 -14.24 -67.23
CA ARG A 788 -9.04 -13.49 -68.44
C ARG A 788 -7.87 -13.35 -69.43
N GLY A 789 -6.72 -13.96 -69.14
CA GLY A 789 -5.60 -14.09 -70.06
C GLY A 789 -4.56 -12.96 -70.02
N TYR A 790 -4.65 -12.02 -69.08
CA TYR A 790 -3.67 -10.95 -68.95
C TYR A 790 -2.47 -11.39 -68.10
N GLU A 791 -1.25 -11.06 -68.55
CA GLU A 791 0.00 -11.37 -67.86
C GLU A 791 0.47 -10.21 -66.98
N MET A 792 0.91 -10.51 -65.76
CA MET A 792 1.61 -9.55 -64.89
C MET A 792 3.01 -10.07 -64.52
N GLN A 793 4.00 -9.17 -64.57
CA GLN A 793 5.36 -9.41 -64.08
C GLN A 793 5.61 -8.68 -62.76
N THR A 794 6.14 -9.38 -61.76
CA THR A 794 6.73 -8.79 -60.56
C THR A 794 8.18 -9.25 -60.44
N ARG A 795 9.13 -8.33 -60.64
CA ARG A 795 10.57 -8.59 -60.48
C ARG A 795 11.05 -8.18 -59.11
N SER A 796 11.52 -9.15 -58.32
CA SER A 796 12.43 -8.91 -57.21
C SER A 796 13.82 -8.51 -57.73
N ARG A 797 14.58 -7.72 -56.96
CA ARG A 797 15.98 -7.38 -57.25
C ARG A 797 16.85 -7.46 -55.99
N LEU A 798 17.96 -8.18 -56.14
CA LEU A 798 19.19 -8.20 -55.33
C LEU A 798 20.31 -7.59 -56.24
N PRO A 799 21.63 -7.58 -55.93
CA PRO A 799 22.38 -7.58 -54.65
C PRO A 799 23.50 -6.47 -54.58
N VAL A 800 24.34 -6.48 -53.53
CA VAL A 800 25.84 -6.32 -53.45
C VAL A 800 26.57 -5.62 -54.65
N ALA A 801 27.48 -4.62 -54.50
CA ALA A 801 28.82 -4.70 -53.87
C ALA A 801 29.55 -3.32 -53.63
N LEU A 802 30.66 -3.33 -52.86
CA LEU A 802 32.05 -2.80 -53.10
C LEU A 802 32.27 -1.64 -54.13
N LEU A 803 33.19 -0.64 -53.97
CA LEU A 803 34.54 -0.57 -53.36
C LEU A 803 35.03 0.91 -53.10
N GLU A 804 36.02 1.07 -52.20
CA GLU A 804 37.19 2.00 -52.10
C GLU A 804 37.23 3.54 -52.45
N GLU A 805 38.05 4.23 -51.62
CA GLU A 805 38.99 5.37 -51.86
C GLU A 805 38.61 6.89 -51.92
N ALA A 806 39.53 7.67 -51.32
CA ALA A 806 40.01 9.05 -51.58
C ALA A 806 39.34 10.34 -51.03
N ASP A 807 40.12 11.02 -50.17
CA ASP A 807 40.45 12.47 -50.10
C ASP A 807 39.52 13.55 -49.50
N GLU A 808 40.19 14.67 -49.18
CA GLU A 808 39.77 15.75 -48.27
C GLU A 808 39.20 16.99 -48.96
N ASP A 809 38.61 17.85 -48.12
CA ASP A 809 38.41 19.30 -48.26
C ASP A 809 37.52 19.86 -49.38
N VAL A 810 36.53 20.66 -48.96
CA VAL A 810 36.39 22.09 -49.30
C VAL A 810 35.15 22.64 -48.57
N CYS A 811 35.32 23.82 -47.94
CA CYS A 811 34.25 24.53 -47.24
C CYS A 811 33.52 25.56 -48.14
N GLU A 812 32.38 26.07 -47.64
CA GLU A 812 31.53 27.10 -48.25
C GLU A 812 30.87 26.70 -49.59
N THR A 813 29.56 26.86 -49.78
CA THR A 813 28.89 28.16 -50.00
C THR A 813 27.36 27.98 -49.87
N LEU A 814 26.58 29.06 -49.96
CA LEU A 814 25.10 29.10 -50.13
C LEU A 814 24.21 28.85 -48.89
N ARG A 815 24.22 29.88 -48.02
CA ARG A 815 23.00 30.56 -47.52
C ARG A 815 21.98 30.83 -48.67
N PRO A 816 20.71 31.22 -48.39
CA PRO A 816 19.75 30.74 -47.39
C PRO A 816 18.32 30.64 -48.03
N SER A 817 17.26 30.99 -47.28
CA SER A 817 15.91 31.39 -47.76
C SER A 817 14.92 30.33 -48.27
N LEU A 818 13.82 30.14 -47.53
CA LEU A 818 12.48 30.64 -47.92
C LEU A 818 11.47 30.48 -46.75
N THR A 819 10.31 31.13 -46.84
CA THR A 819 9.39 31.42 -45.73
C THR A 819 7.97 30.86 -45.94
N ASP A 820 7.12 31.00 -44.90
CA ASP A 820 5.65 30.89 -44.93
C ASP A 820 5.05 29.47 -45.17
N GLY A 821 3.79 29.16 -44.81
CA GLY A 821 2.81 29.89 -44.00
C GLY A 821 1.46 29.13 -43.90
N LEU A 822 0.75 29.30 -42.78
CA LEU A 822 -0.64 28.87 -42.48
C LEU A 822 -1.06 27.37 -42.52
N GLN A 823 -1.39 26.88 -41.31
CA GLN A 823 -2.50 25.99 -40.89
C GLN A 823 -3.51 25.43 -41.92
N VAL A 824 -3.99 24.17 -41.72
CA VAL A 824 -5.39 23.82 -41.30
C VAL A 824 -5.72 22.28 -41.38
N LYS A 825 -6.36 21.75 -40.32
CA LYS A 825 -7.19 20.51 -40.18
C LYS A 825 -6.72 19.13 -40.71
N LEU A 826 -6.35 18.27 -39.75
CA LEU A 826 -6.94 16.94 -39.45
C LEU A 826 -7.64 16.12 -40.58
N ARG A 827 -7.08 14.94 -40.94
CA ARG A 827 -7.74 13.62 -40.74
C ARG A 827 -6.89 12.37 -41.12
N GLN A 828 -6.75 11.47 -40.14
CA GLN A 828 -6.64 10.00 -40.26
C GLN A 828 -5.41 9.36 -40.98
N PRO A 829 -5.14 8.05 -40.77
CA PRO A 829 -3.77 7.60 -40.50
C PRO A 829 -3.16 6.73 -41.60
N HIS A 830 -1.98 7.10 -42.12
CA HIS A 830 -1.27 6.30 -43.11
C HIS A 830 0.24 6.19 -42.87
N ARG A 831 0.70 4.94 -42.94
CA ARG A 831 2.07 4.48 -43.25
C ARG A 831 3.19 5.01 -42.35
N VAL A 832 3.70 4.10 -41.51
CA VAL A 832 5.12 4.09 -41.15
C VAL A 832 5.92 4.09 -42.45
N LYS A 833 6.59 5.20 -42.75
CA LYS A 833 7.59 5.27 -43.83
C LYS A 833 8.91 4.78 -43.26
N ASN A 834 9.56 3.86 -43.96
CA ASN A 834 10.93 3.44 -43.65
C ASN A 834 11.83 4.67 -43.60
N TYR A 835 12.50 4.90 -42.47
CA TYR A 835 13.52 5.93 -42.37
C TYR A 835 14.70 5.51 -43.26
N ARG A 836 14.92 6.25 -44.35
CA ARG A 836 16.16 6.13 -45.11
C ARG A 836 17.29 6.73 -44.30
N GLN A 837 18.49 6.20 -44.47
CA GLN A 837 19.71 6.83 -43.99
C GLN A 837 19.83 8.23 -44.60
N THR A 838 20.06 9.21 -43.74
CA THR A 838 20.66 10.50 -44.08
C THR A 838 21.76 10.76 -43.06
N GLU A 839 22.95 11.08 -43.52
CA GLU A 839 24.14 11.17 -42.68
C GLU A 839 24.25 12.56 -42.03
N GLY A 840 24.83 12.59 -40.83
CA GLY A 840 24.81 13.77 -39.97
C GLY A 840 25.08 13.41 -38.51
N ILE A 841 26.31 12.97 -38.24
CA ILE A 841 26.77 12.37 -36.97
C ILE A 841 26.06 11.05 -36.66
N ARG A 842 26.73 9.93 -36.96
CA ARG A 842 26.44 8.65 -36.28
C ARG A 842 26.97 8.77 -34.84
N PRO A 843 26.37 8.11 -33.83
CA PRO A 843 26.89 8.07 -32.47
C PRO A 843 28.23 7.34 -32.27
N THR A 844 29.03 7.12 -33.32
CA THR A 844 30.22 6.26 -33.33
C THR A 844 31.38 6.75 -32.46
N HIS A 845 31.37 7.99 -31.97
CA HIS A 845 32.31 8.45 -30.92
C HIS A 845 31.85 8.13 -29.48
N LEU A 846 30.63 7.65 -29.31
CA LEU A 846 30.13 7.11 -28.04
C LEU A 846 30.39 5.61 -27.89
N LEU A 847 30.64 4.91 -29.00
CA LEU A 847 30.57 3.45 -29.12
C LEU A 847 31.90 2.89 -29.63
N SER A 848 32.30 1.72 -29.13
CA SER A 848 33.39 0.91 -29.69
C SER A 848 32.92 0.11 -30.93
N ASP A 849 33.86 -0.45 -31.69
CA ASP A 849 33.55 -1.22 -32.93
C ASP A 849 32.71 -2.49 -32.68
N ASP A 850 32.82 -3.06 -31.47
CA ASP A 850 32.00 -4.17 -30.96
C ASP A 850 30.64 -3.72 -30.37
N THR A 851 30.33 -2.42 -30.40
CA THR A 851 29.08 -1.82 -29.92
C THR A 851 28.21 -1.28 -31.05
N GLY A 852 27.06 -1.92 -31.24
CA GLY A 852 26.05 -1.56 -32.23
C GLY A 852 24.86 -0.79 -31.63
N ILE A 853 23.95 -0.42 -32.51
CA ILE A 853 22.70 0.30 -32.18
C ILE A 853 21.52 -0.53 -32.69
N THR A 854 20.47 -0.64 -31.89
CA THR A 854 19.18 -1.16 -32.34
C THR A 854 18.03 -0.30 -31.82
N HIS A 855 16.91 -0.29 -32.54
CA HIS A 855 15.75 0.53 -32.21
C HIS A 855 14.62 -0.34 -31.64
N ILE A 856 13.88 0.19 -30.67
CA ILE A 856 12.67 -0.47 -30.15
C ILE A 856 11.58 -0.42 -31.22
N VAL A 857 11.04 -1.58 -31.59
CA VAL A 857 10.00 -1.76 -32.62
C VAL A 857 8.62 -2.03 -31.98
N ALA A 858 8.60 -2.65 -30.80
CA ALA A 858 7.40 -2.78 -29.98
C ALA A 858 7.77 -2.85 -28.49
N ILE A 859 6.90 -2.30 -27.64
CA ILE A 859 6.83 -2.59 -26.21
C ILE A 859 5.43 -3.15 -25.96
N ARG A 860 5.33 -4.31 -25.31
CA ARG A 860 4.06 -5.00 -25.05
C ARG A 860 4.00 -5.47 -23.60
N PRO A 861 2.92 -5.18 -22.84
CA PRO A 861 2.70 -5.85 -21.56
C PRO A 861 2.67 -7.36 -21.77
N SER A 862 3.55 -8.08 -21.08
CA SER A 862 3.69 -9.53 -21.13
C SER A 862 2.98 -10.17 -19.93
N VAL A 863 3.37 -11.38 -19.55
CA VAL A 863 2.90 -12.06 -18.34
C VAL A 863 3.36 -11.37 -17.06
N ILE A 864 2.67 -11.65 -15.94
CA ILE A 864 3.28 -11.56 -14.62
C ILE A 864 4.16 -12.79 -14.46
N ALA A 865 5.47 -12.58 -14.34
CA ALA A 865 6.45 -13.63 -14.12
C ALA A 865 7.08 -13.48 -12.72
N PRO A 866 7.78 -14.51 -12.21
CA PRO A 866 8.72 -14.33 -11.11
C PRO A 866 9.81 -13.31 -11.48
N THR A 867 10.71 -12.95 -10.58
CA THR A 867 11.67 -11.85 -10.82
C THR A 867 13.02 -12.06 -10.15
N TYR A 868 14.14 -11.77 -10.84
CA TYR A 868 15.52 -11.95 -10.36
C TYR A 868 16.40 -10.70 -10.59
N ASP A 869 17.60 -10.68 -10.06
CA ASP A 869 18.57 -9.61 -10.33
C ASP A 869 19.98 -10.19 -10.29
N LEU A 870 20.93 -9.59 -11.02
CA LEU A 870 22.33 -10.01 -10.96
C LEU A 870 23.22 -8.87 -10.46
N GLU A 871 23.97 -9.15 -9.40
CA GLU A 871 25.02 -8.27 -8.90
C GLU A 871 26.33 -8.58 -9.62
N ILE A 872 26.94 -7.59 -10.28
CA ILE A 872 28.04 -7.79 -11.24
C ILE A 872 29.28 -7.02 -10.78
N GLU A 873 30.40 -7.72 -10.65
CA GLU A 873 31.64 -7.15 -10.11
C GLU A 873 32.10 -5.90 -10.89
N GLY A 874 32.10 -4.75 -10.22
CA GLY A 874 32.71 -3.51 -10.70
C GLY A 874 31.96 -2.75 -11.80
N THR A 875 30.97 -3.35 -12.47
CA THR A 875 30.19 -2.68 -13.53
C THR A 875 28.71 -2.47 -13.18
N SER A 876 28.15 -3.24 -12.23
CA SER A 876 26.73 -3.16 -11.82
C SER A 876 25.70 -3.28 -12.97
N ASN A 877 26.13 -3.82 -14.12
CA ASN A 877 25.30 -3.97 -15.32
C ASN A 877 25.63 -5.28 -16.07
N PHE A 878 24.67 -5.83 -16.82
CA PHE A 878 24.83 -7.12 -17.51
C PHE A 878 24.00 -7.21 -18.78
N VAL A 879 24.46 -8.05 -19.73
CA VAL A 879 23.83 -8.29 -21.03
C VAL A 879 22.80 -9.42 -20.94
N VAL A 880 21.53 -9.09 -21.15
CA VAL A 880 20.38 -10.00 -21.12
C VAL A 880 19.65 -9.96 -22.46
N ASN A 881 19.51 -11.14 -23.09
CA ASN A 881 19.00 -11.31 -24.45
C ASN A 881 19.67 -10.40 -25.51
N GLY A 882 20.86 -9.86 -25.19
CA GLY A 882 21.65 -8.94 -26.01
C GLY A 882 21.42 -7.44 -25.75
N ILE A 883 20.83 -7.08 -24.59
CA ILE A 883 20.42 -5.74 -24.12
C ILE A 883 20.94 -5.51 -22.66
N LEU A 884 20.96 -4.29 -22.08
CA LEU A 884 21.80 -3.89 -20.90
C LEU A 884 21.04 -3.19 -19.72
N LEU A 885 21.49 -3.28 -18.43
CA LEU A 885 20.68 -3.15 -17.14
C LEU A 885 21.37 -2.44 -15.89
N HIS A 886 20.71 -1.87 -14.83
CA HIS A 886 21.36 -1.19 -13.62
C HIS A 886 20.50 -1.00 -12.27
N ASN A 887 21.07 -0.51 -11.10
CA ASN A 887 20.54 -0.50 -9.67
C ASN A 887 20.63 0.84 -8.75
N SER A 888 20.74 0.81 -7.38
CA SER A 888 20.27 1.84 -6.33
C SER A 888 21.25 2.46 -5.23
N LYS A 889 20.83 3.44 -4.34
CA LYS A 889 21.69 4.37 -3.48
C LYS A 889 21.49 4.58 -1.91
N VAL A 890 21.50 5.81 -1.30
CA VAL A 890 22.22 6.17 0.01
C VAL A 890 21.41 6.83 1.19
N THR A 891 21.86 6.74 2.46
CA THR A 891 21.31 7.46 3.67
C THR A 891 22.34 7.84 4.77
N MET A 892 22.19 9.00 5.44
CA MET A 892 22.98 9.43 6.63
C MET A 892 22.13 10.17 7.71
N LYS A 893 22.21 9.78 9.01
CA LYS A 893 21.36 10.36 10.08
C LYS A 893 21.85 10.09 11.52
N TYR A 894 21.96 11.13 12.36
CA TYR A 894 22.45 11.01 13.76
C TYR A 894 21.65 11.89 14.75
N PRO A 895 20.58 11.39 15.41
CA PRO A 895 19.86 12.15 16.43
C PRO A 895 20.71 12.43 17.68
N CYS A 896 20.68 13.67 18.17
CA CYS A 896 21.42 14.13 19.36
C CYS A 896 20.50 14.42 20.55
N VAL A 897 20.97 14.20 21.78
CA VAL A 897 20.42 14.85 22.98
C VAL A 897 21.54 15.52 23.79
N TYR A 898 21.39 16.82 24.04
CA TYR A 898 22.18 17.59 24.99
C TYR A 898 21.49 17.61 26.35
N MET A 899 22.07 16.94 27.34
CA MET A 899 21.58 16.91 28.72
C MET A 899 22.31 18.01 29.51
N VAL A 900 21.70 19.20 29.54
CA VAL A 900 22.29 20.43 30.11
C VAL A 900 21.76 20.77 31.50
N GLY A 901 20.68 20.12 31.93
CA GLY A 901 20.19 20.21 33.31
C GLY A 901 20.51 18.98 34.13
N LYS A 902 20.58 19.16 35.45
CA LYS A 902 20.82 18.07 36.40
C LYS A 902 19.76 16.97 36.25
N GLY A 903 20.12 15.70 36.32
CA GLY A 903 19.16 14.58 36.21
C GLY A 903 18.50 14.38 34.84
N ALA A 904 18.81 15.21 33.84
CA ALA A 904 18.23 15.14 32.49
C ALA A 904 18.53 13.81 31.77
N ARG A 905 17.62 13.39 30.89
CA ARG A 905 17.57 12.04 30.33
C ARG A 905 17.47 12.04 28.80
N GLY A 906 18.36 11.33 28.13
CA GLY A 906 18.37 11.18 26.66
C GLY A 906 18.21 9.73 26.23
N GLU A 907 17.28 9.45 25.32
CA GLU A 907 17.03 8.10 24.81
C GLU A 907 16.96 8.10 23.27
N VAL A 908 17.74 7.23 22.62
CA VAL A 908 17.68 7.03 21.16
C VAL A 908 17.56 5.54 20.88
N LEU A 909 16.51 5.16 20.16
CA LEU A 909 16.28 3.83 19.66
C LEU A 909 16.33 3.89 18.12
N SER A 910 17.26 3.22 17.46
CA SER A 910 17.48 3.36 16.02
C SER A 910 17.50 2.00 15.32
N VAL A 911 16.76 1.89 14.21
CA VAL A 911 16.85 0.76 13.28
C VAL A 911 17.40 1.22 11.93
N ALA A 912 18.25 0.38 11.35
CA ALA A 912 18.70 0.48 9.97
C ALA A 912 18.57 -0.88 9.28
N PHE A 913 18.15 -0.88 8.02
CA PHE A 913 18.13 -2.06 7.15
C PHE A 913 18.80 -1.69 5.83
N ALA A 914 19.77 -2.47 5.37
CA ALA A 914 20.54 -2.20 4.15
C ALA A 914 20.56 -3.41 3.21
N SER A 915 20.19 -3.19 1.94
CA SER A 915 20.27 -4.14 0.80
C SER A 915 21.33 -3.68 -0.23
N SER A 916 21.54 -4.40 -1.35
CA SER A 916 22.55 -4.04 -2.38
C SER A 916 22.51 -2.57 -2.77
N GLY A 917 23.70 -1.96 -2.90
CA GLY A 917 23.87 -0.54 -3.23
C GLY A 917 23.57 0.41 -2.07
N GLN A 918 22.90 -0.05 -1.00
CA GLN A 918 22.53 0.81 0.13
C GLN A 918 23.63 0.90 1.18
N HIS A 919 24.10 2.13 1.41
CA HIS A 919 24.83 2.48 2.63
C HIS A 919 23.92 3.30 3.55
N GLN A 920 23.62 2.74 4.72
CA GLN A 920 22.84 3.36 5.79
C GLN A 920 23.79 3.76 6.94
N ASP A 921 24.29 5.00 6.95
CA ASP A 921 25.12 5.52 8.06
C ASP A 921 24.23 6.20 9.12
N ALA A 922 23.78 5.40 10.08
CA ALA A 922 22.86 5.78 11.13
C ALA A 922 23.57 5.80 12.50
N GLY A 923 23.00 6.46 13.50
CA GLY A 923 23.58 6.43 14.84
C GLY A 923 22.95 7.45 15.77
N ALA A 924 23.65 7.80 16.84
CA ALA A 924 23.12 8.64 17.91
C ALA A 924 24.23 9.44 18.61
N LYS A 925 23.86 10.57 19.22
CA LYS A 925 24.77 11.41 20.00
C LYS A 925 24.17 11.76 21.37
N MET A 926 24.94 11.60 22.44
CA MET A 926 24.52 11.89 23.82
C MET A 926 25.57 12.76 24.50
N ILE A 927 25.20 13.99 24.85
CA ILE A 927 26.13 14.98 25.40
C ILE A 927 25.70 15.31 26.83
N HIS A 928 26.42 14.79 27.81
CA HIS A 928 26.21 15.07 29.23
C HIS A 928 27.01 16.32 29.61
N ALA A 929 26.28 17.39 29.95
CA ALA A 929 26.82 18.67 30.38
C ALA A 929 26.34 19.08 31.79
N ALA A 930 25.73 18.14 32.54
CA ALA A 930 25.27 18.35 33.90
C ALA A 930 25.32 17.05 34.76
N PRO A 931 25.34 17.16 36.11
CA PRO A 931 25.35 16.00 37.02
C PRO A 931 24.09 15.12 36.95
N TYR A 932 24.25 13.84 37.31
CA TYR A 932 23.20 12.82 37.42
C TYR A 932 22.41 12.55 36.13
N THR A 933 22.92 13.00 35.00
CA THR A 933 22.29 12.85 33.67
C THR A 933 22.38 11.42 33.16
N THR A 934 21.33 10.90 32.53
CA THR A 934 21.23 9.49 32.11
C THR A 934 20.98 9.36 30.62
N SER A 935 21.81 8.59 29.90
CA SER A 935 21.59 8.29 28.48
C SER A 935 21.49 6.80 28.16
N VAL A 936 20.59 6.50 27.22
CA VAL A 936 20.42 5.16 26.64
C VAL A 936 20.41 5.29 25.11
N ILE A 937 21.34 4.59 24.45
CA ILE A 937 21.33 4.38 23.00
C ILE A 937 21.09 2.89 22.76
N THR A 938 20.05 2.55 21.99
CA THR A 938 19.86 1.20 21.43
C THR A 938 19.85 1.31 19.91
N SER A 939 20.86 0.75 19.25
CA SER A 939 20.89 0.60 17.78
C SER A 939 20.73 -0.86 17.40
N LYS A 940 19.89 -1.12 16.38
CA LYS A 940 19.62 -2.44 15.82
C LYS A 940 19.73 -2.38 14.29
N SER A 941 20.82 -2.88 13.72
CA SER A 941 21.03 -2.90 12.27
C SER A 941 20.87 -4.30 11.65
N ILE A 942 20.38 -4.34 10.41
CA ILE A 942 20.48 -5.51 9.54
C ILE A 942 21.18 -5.11 8.24
N SER A 943 22.10 -5.97 7.80
CA SER A 943 22.69 -5.90 6.46
C SER A 943 22.45 -7.23 5.74
N VAL A 944 21.94 -7.15 4.51
CA VAL A 944 21.68 -8.31 3.65
C VAL A 944 22.05 -7.99 2.20
N PHE A 945 22.39 -9.02 1.43
CA PHE A 945 22.78 -8.97 0.03
C PHE A 945 23.79 -7.85 -0.30
N GLY A 946 24.95 -7.83 0.35
CA GLY A 946 26.00 -6.84 0.10
C GLY A 946 25.68 -5.42 0.60
N GLY A 947 24.52 -5.23 1.26
CA GLY A 947 24.16 -3.97 1.89
C GLY A 947 25.13 -3.59 3.00
N ARG A 948 25.26 -2.28 3.24
CA ARG A 948 26.14 -1.73 4.27
C ARG A 948 25.35 -0.94 5.31
N ALA A 949 25.18 -1.51 6.50
CA ALA A 949 24.75 -0.73 7.66
C ALA A 949 25.97 -0.19 8.42
N THR A 950 25.89 1.04 8.90
CA THR A 950 26.90 1.62 9.80
C THR A 950 26.20 2.21 11.00
N TYR A 951 26.60 1.80 12.20
CA TYR A 951 26.32 2.54 13.43
C TYR A 951 27.44 3.54 13.70
N ARG A 952 27.08 4.80 14.01
CA ARG A 952 28.02 5.87 14.36
C ARG A 952 27.57 6.59 15.63
N GLY A 953 28.17 6.21 16.76
CA GLY A 953 27.85 6.74 18.08
C GLY A 953 28.82 7.84 18.53
N MET A 954 28.32 8.81 19.29
CA MET A 954 29.15 9.72 20.08
C MET A 954 28.54 9.93 21.47
N VAL A 955 29.29 9.62 22.53
CA VAL A 955 28.98 10.06 23.89
C VAL A 955 30.05 11.01 24.37
N LYS A 956 29.64 12.19 24.87
CA LYS A 956 30.51 13.13 25.58
C LYS A 956 30.02 13.25 27.02
N VAL A 957 30.93 13.18 27.99
CA VAL A 957 30.68 13.60 29.36
C VAL A 957 31.73 14.63 29.76
N TYR A 958 31.29 15.86 30.02
CA TYR A 958 32.17 16.95 30.42
C TYR A 958 32.59 16.87 31.90
N PRO A 959 33.69 17.56 32.32
CA PRO A 959 34.09 17.62 33.72
C PRO A 959 32.98 18.16 34.63
N ASN A 960 32.93 17.68 35.87
CA ASN A 960 31.90 17.96 36.88
C ASN A 960 30.51 17.35 36.63
N CYS A 961 30.31 16.54 35.56
CA CYS A 961 29.05 15.85 35.30
C CYS A 961 28.83 14.60 36.17
N LYS A 962 29.04 14.75 37.48
CA LYS A 962 29.11 13.68 38.48
C LYS A 962 27.81 12.87 38.58
N GLY A 963 27.95 11.55 38.70
CA GLY A 963 26.83 10.61 38.72
C GLY A 963 26.15 10.39 37.37
N ALA A 964 26.75 10.84 36.26
CA ALA A 964 26.23 10.55 34.93
C ALA A 964 26.24 9.03 34.64
N LYS A 965 25.20 8.57 33.95
CA LYS A 965 24.99 7.16 33.59
C LYS A 965 24.82 7.04 32.07
N VAL A 966 25.58 6.16 31.44
CA VAL A 966 25.59 5.93 29.99
C VAL A 966 25.40 4.45 29.72
N ASN A 967 24.44 4.11 28.86
CA ASN A 967 24.33 2.77 28.28
C ASN A 967 24.20 2.87 26.75
N VAL A 968 25.16 2.29 26.02
CA VAL A 968 25.18 2.26 24.55
C VAL A 968 25.18 0.82 24.07
N ARG A 969 24.05 0.33 23.60
CA ARG A 969 23.89 -1.00 23.02
C ARG A 969 23.75 -0.93 21.51
N CYS A 970 24.60 -1.68 20.80
CA CYS A 970 24.61 -1.78 19.34
C CYS A 970 24.50 -3.26 18.94
N ASP A 971 23.28 -3.73 18.67
CA ASP A 971 23.09 -5.05 18.06
C ASP A 971 23.13 -4.90 16.53
N ALA A 972 23.85 -5.78 15.84
CA ALA A 972 23.86 -5.86 14.38
C ALA A 972 23.67 -7.32 13.96
N LEU A 973 22.88 -7.57 12.92
CA LEU A 973 22.63 -8.89 12.39
C LEU A 973 23.00 -8.93 10.90
N LEU A 974 23.98 -9.77 10.58
CA LEU A 974 24.37 -10.12 9.20
C LEU A 974 23.59 -11.36 8.78
N LEU A 975 22.94 -11.28 7.61
CA LEU A 975 22.16 -12.38 7.05
C LEU A 975 22.92 -13.20 6.00
N ASP A 976 24.09 -12.74 5.57
CA ASP A 976 24.98 -13.41 4.61
C ASP A 976 26.45 -13.01 4.83
N GLU A 977 27.35 -13.48 3.96
CA GLU A 977 28.80 -13.32 4.07
C GLU A 977 29.36 -12.06 3.37
N ILE A 978 28.64 -11.49 2.41
CA ILE A 978 29.09 -10.33 1.60
C ILE A 978 28.63 -8.99 2.21
N SER A 979 27.57 -9.02 3.00
CA SER A 979 27.00 -7.88 3.72
C SER A 979 27.92 -7.36 4.82
N ARG A 980 27.94 -6.04 5.00
CA ARG A 980 28.86 -5.36 5.91
C ARG A 980 28.11 -4.56 6.97
N THR A 981 28.40 -4.82 8.23
CA THR A 981 28.07 -3.90 9.33
C THR A 981 29.35 -3.27 9.88
N ASP A 982 29.34 -1.95 10.04
CA ASP A 982 30.39 -1.21 10.75
C ASP A 982 29.83 -0.61 12.04
N THR A 983 30.58 -0.65 13.14
CA THR A 983 30.19 -0.04 14.41
C THR A 983 31.30 0.92 14.84
N TYR A 984 31.01 2.22 14.80
CA TYR A 984 31.94 3.30 15.18
C TYR A 984 31.43 4.03 16.44
N PRO A 985 31.64 3.49 17.64
CA PRO A 985 31.36 4.17 18.89
C PRO A 985 32.51 5.13 19.24
N VAL A 986 32.20 6.37 19.58
CA VAL A 986 33.14 7.30 20.20
C VAL A 986 32.63 7.66 21.59
N MET A 987 33.50 7.60 22.60
CA MET A 987 33.17 7.94 23.98
C MET A 987 34.29 8.82 24.55
N GLU A 988 33.97 10.08 24.80
CA GLU A 988 34.85 11.07 25.38
C GLU A 988 34.38 11.37 26.81
N ILE A 989 35.09 10.83 27.81
CA ILE A 989 34.69 10.89 29.21
C ILE A 989 35.74 11.72 29.99
N GLU A 990 35.33 12.89 30.47
CA GLU A 990 36.19 13.88 31.14
C GLU A 990 35.82 14.10 32.63
N GLU A 991 35.00 13.21 33.20
CA GLU A 991 34.63 13.18 34.62
C GLU A 991 34.86 11.76 35.16
N GLU A 992 35.41 11.65 36.38
CA GLU A 992 35.78 10.38 37.00
C GLU A 992 34.58 9.66 37.61
N GLN A 993 33.59 10.40 38.13
CA GLN A 993 32.47 9.86 38.90
C GLN A 993 31.29 9.52 37.99
N VAL A 994 31.47 8.58 37.05
CA VAL A 994 30.47 8.17 36.06
C VAL A 994 30.30 6.65 35.96
N GLU A 995 29.14 6.21 35.49
CA GLU A 995 28.90 4.82 35.07
C GLU A 995 28.73 4.77 33.55
N VAL A 996 29.63 4.08 32.85
CA VAL A 996 29.59 3.97 31.38
C VAL A 996 29.62 2.51 30.96
N ALA A 997 28.56 2.07 30.29
CA ALA A 997 28.46 0.77 29.65
C ALA A 997 28.34 0.93 28.13
N HIS A 998 29.13 0.18 27.37
CA HIS A 998 28.97 0.02 25.93
C HIS A 998 29.03 -1.47 25.56
N GLU A 999 28.01 -1.93 24.86
CA GLU A 999 27.89 -3.27 24.31
C GLU A 999 27.75 -3.17 22.78
N ALA A 1000 28.57 -3.90 22.03
CA ALA A 1000 28.45 -4.05 20.59
C ALA A 1000 28.43 -5.54 20.22
N THR A 1001 27.30 -6.02 19.70
CA THR A 1001 27.09 -7.42 19.34
C THR A 1001 26.84 -7.52 17.84
N VAL A 1002 27.82 -8.01 17.08
CA VAL A 1002 27.61 -8.43 15.69
C VAL A 1002 27.29 -9.92 15.70
N SER A 1003 26.06 -10.27 15.34
CA SER A 1003 25.61 -11.64 15.13
C SER A 1003 25.59 -11.95 13.64
N LYS A 1004 26.03 -13.14 13.26
CA LYS A 1004 25.48 -13.84 12.09
C LYS A 1004 24.29 -14.70 12.55
N ILE A 1005 23.37 -15.02 11.65
CA ILE A 1005 22.47 -16.16 11.90
C ILE A 1005 23.33 -17.43 11.86
N GLY A 1006 23.37 -18.16 12.98
CA GLY A 1006 24.18 -19.38 13.09
C GLY A 1006 23.47 -20.60 12.51
N GLU A 1007 24.22 -21.48 11.83
CA GLU A 1007 23.69 -22.74 11.27
C GLU A 1007 22.98 -23.59 12.33
N GLU A 1008 23.50 -23.67 13.57
CA GLU A 1008 22.83 -24.36 14.67
C GLU A 1008 21.47 -23.76 15.03
N GLN A 1009 21.29 -22.44 14.90
CA GLN A 1009 20.01 -21.78 15.17
C GLN A 1009 18.99 -22.06 14.07
N LEU A 1010 19.40 -22.02 12.81
CA LEU A 1010 18.57 -22.43 11.68
C LEU A 1010 18.21 -23.91 11.79
N PHE A 1011 19.19 -24.80 11.92
CA PHE A 1011 19.01 -26.24 12.08
C PHE A 1011 18.10 -26.59 13.26
N TYR A 1012 18.26 -25.91 14.41
CA TYR A 1012 17.36 -26.10 15.55
C TYR A 1012 15.91 -25.72 15.20
N LEU A 1013 15.68 -24.59 14.52
CA LEU A 1013 14.33 -24.16 14.12
C LEU A 1013 13.73 -25.03 13.00
N GLN A 1014 14.54 -25.43 12.00
CA GLN A 1014 14.21 -26.42 10.98
C GLN A 1014 13.80 -27.76 11.62
N SER A 1015 14.53 -28.23 12.65
CA SER A 1015 14.20 -29.47 13.38
C SER A 1015 12.85 -29.42 14.11
N ARG A 1016 12.27 -28.22 14.29
CA ARG A 1016 10.91 -28.01 14.82
C ARG A 1016 9.85 -27.85 13.72
N GLY A 1017 10.22 -28.03 12.46
CA GLY A 1017 9.31 -27.98 11.31
C GLY A 1017 9.05 -26.59 10.73
N LEU A 1018 9.87 -25.59 11.07
CA LEU A 1018 9.86 -24.30 10.37
C LEU A 1018 10.62 -24.41 9.05
N THR A 1019 10.16 -23.74 8.00
CA THR A 1019 10.99 -23.55 6.80
C THR A 1019 12.11 -22.54 7.08
N ASP A 1020 13.14 -22.54 6.26
CA ASP A 1020 14.32 -21.70 6.49
C ASP A 1020 13.98 -20.20 6.49
N ASP A 1021 13.19 -19.77 5.50
CA ASP A 1021 12.61 -18.42 5.38
C ASP A 1021 11.72 -18.05 6.61
N GLN A 1022 11.08 -19.04 7.28
CA GLN A 1022 10.34 -18.84 8.53
C GLN A 1022 11.27 -18.77 9.75
N ALA A 1023 12.36 -19.53 9.77
CA ALA A 1023 13.38 -19.50 10.82
C ALA A 1023 14.08 -18.13 10.84
N ILE A 1024 14.53 -17.63 9.68
CA ILE A 1024 15.12 -16.29 9.54
C ILE A 1024 14.14 -15.20 9.97
N LYS A 1025 12.90 -15.21 9.46
CA LYS A 1025 11.87 -14.24 9.88
C LYS A 1025 11.61 -14.28 11.39
N MET A 1026 11.59 -15.46 12.02
CA MET A 1026 11.39 -15.56 13.47
C MET A 1026 12.61 -15.06 14.27
N ILE A 1027 13.84 -15.31 13.79
CA ILE A 1027 15.07 -14.77 14.41
C ILE A 1027 15.09 -13.24 14.29
N VAL A 1028 14.78 -12.68 13.11
CA VAL A 1028 14.77 -11.23 12.87
C VAL A 1028 13.64 -10.52 13.62
N ASN A 1029 12.43 -11.08 13.65
CA ASN A 1029 11.34 -10.55 14.47
C ASN A 1029 11.66 -10.64 15.98
N GLY A 1030 12.45 -11.64 16.39
CA GLY A 1030 13.03 -11.71 17.73
C GLY A 1030 14.05 -10.61 18.00
N PHE A 1031 14.97 -10.38 17.06
CA PHE A 1031 16.03 -9.35 17.13
C PHE A 1031 15.47 -7.93 17.27
N PHE A 1032 14.41 -7.60 16.51
CA PHE A 1032 13.73 -6.30 16.62
C PHE A 1032 12.63 -6.23 17.69
N ARG A 1033 12.35 -7.30 18.44
CA ARG A 1033 11.22 -7.36 19.38
C ARG A 1033 11.19 -6.20 20.37
N ASP A 1034 12.35 -5.74 20.82
CA ASP A 1034 12.45 -4.62 21.77
C ASP A 1034 12.21 -3.25 21.11
N PHE A 1035 12.54 -3.11 19.82
CA PHE A 1035 12.18 -1.93 19.02
C PHE A 1035 10.66 -1.86 18.82
N ALA A 1036 10.03 -3.00 18.51
CA ALA A 1036 8.59 -3.11 18.29
C ALA A 1036 7.76 -2.82 19.57
N LYS A 1037 8.32 -2.95 20.77
CA LYS A 1037 7.65 -2.54 22.03
C LYS A 1037 7.55 -1.02 22.19
N GLU A 1038 8.57 -0.30 21.73
CA GLU A 1038 8.65 1.17 21.81
C GLU A 1038 7.97 1.86 20.62
N LEU A 1039 7.48 1.10 19.64
CA LEU A 1039 6.51 1.61 18.69
C LEU A 1039 5.08 1.46 19.26
N PRO A 1040 4.20 2.47 19.07
CA PRO A 1040 2.76 2.28 19.16
C PRO A 1040 2.33 1.05 18.36
N MET A 1041 1.40 0.24 18.88
CA MET A 1041 1.12 -1.11 18.37
C MET A 1041 0.78 -1.14 16.87
N GLU A 1042 0.12 -0.11 16.35
CA GLU A 1042 -0.20 0.08 14.94
C GLU A 1042 1.09 0.17 14.08
N TYR A 1043 2.04 1.02 14.49
CA TYR A 1043 3.36 1.14 13.85
C TYR A 1043 4.27 -0.07 14.10
N ALA A 1044 4.17 -0.74 15.25
CA ALA A 1044 4.92 -1.96 15.53
C ALA A 1044 4.60 -3.08 14.52
N VAL A 1045 3.32 -3.21 14.14
CA VAL A 1045 2.85 -4.20 13.15
C VAL A 1045 3.28 -3.82 11.73
N GLU A 1046 3.13 -2.57 11.31
CA GLU A 1046 3.59 -2.14 9.97
C GLU A 1046 5.12 -2.22 9.85
N PHE A 1047 5.88 -1.85 10.89
CA PHE A 1047 7.33 -2.06 10.93
C PHE A 1047 7.71 -3.54 10.79
N THR A 1048 7.08 -4.43 11.55
CA THR A 1048 7.32 -5.88 11.46
C THR A 1048 7.03 -6.40 10.05
N ARG A 1049 5.93 -5.95 9.44
CA ARG A 1049 5.54 -6.30 8.06
C ARG A 1049 6.50 -5.76 7.00
N LEU A 1050 7.02 -4.55 7.17
CA LEU A 1050 8.03 -3.97 6.29
C LEU A 1050 9.34 -4.78 6.34
N ILE A 1051 9.74 -5.22 7.54
CA ILE A 1051 10.89 -6.11 7.72
C ILE A 1051 10.63 -7.50 7.10
N GLU A 1052 9.48 -8.14 7.34
CA GLU A 1052 9.14 -9.44 6.72
C GLU A 1052 9.18 -9.39 5.18
N LEU A 1053 8.74 -8.28 4.57
CA LEU A 1053 8.79 -8.01 3.14
C LEU A 1053 10.21 -7.75 2.58
N GLN A 1054 11.25 -7.75 3.41
CA GLN A 1054 12.66 -7.66 3.00
C GLN A 1054 13.45 -8.94 3.26
N LEU A 1055 12.83 -9.95 3.87
CA LEU A 1055 13.47 -11.22 4.22
C LEU A 1055 13.02 -12.38 3.32
N GLU A 1056 12.08 -12.16 2.40
CA GLU A 1056 11.58 -13.19 1.49
C GLU A 1056 12.60 -13.50 0.38
N GLY A 1057 13.12 -14.73 0.40
CA GLY A 1057 14.24 -15.14 -0.44
C GLY A 1057 15.61 -14.91 0.22
N SER A 1058 15.68 -14.97 1.56
CA SER A 1058 16.93 -14.87 2.32
C SER A 1058 17.70 -16.20 2.45
N VAL A 1059 17.28 -17.25 1.73
CA VAL A 1059 17.99 -18.53 1.61
C VAL A 1059 18.10 -18.90 0.13
N GLY A 1060 19.35 -18.97 -0.36
CA GLY A 1060 19.72 -19.14 -1.77
C GLY A 1060 21.04 -18.47 -2.08
#